data_AF-A0A662PTM6-F1
#
_entry.id   AF-A0A662PTM6-F1
#
_cell.length_a   1.000
_cell.length_b   1.000
_cell.length_c   1.000
_cell.angle_alpha   90.00
_cell.angle_beta   90.00
_cell.angle_gamma   90.00
#
_symmetry.space_group_name_H-M   'P 1'
#
loop_
_entity.id
_entity.type
_entity.pdbx_description
1 polymer ?
#
loop_
_entity_poly.entity_id
_entity_poly.type
_entity_poly.pdbx_seq_one_letter_code
_entity_poly.pdbx_strand_id
1 'polypeptide(L)'
;VEASEADGKGVLPIPIPVAFIKLGAFGKDGATNPLNNALIELWIAHILDNLKVEISADDEGNGSLTGAGIYWWYQEVPYWIDVERKWDKKRVETDVPQIFENVTWDRIWLTIRLKKVGDSEVIEKTIYVQVPPSPAKLILRDVLEELDIAVSRDYVYVLQNYVSPVDHNKVVEDKWGTVDGLLAYGRWYTDEDGYVDSFKDLGPDDPRYGSIILPISGWLNASYHDGDPDTEDEFHYQINVVWKSAVVYSDNMVLDKTGYEIGPTEVYNPTFYMALCNSTDTLVKGLYVTIWYPNVTTWHENNLWYTVPDKPEDLESTEDLPVYLSANELWAEGKKRFELIPGPRFMNTTWKYTFLANHTEIDWLDNLVHTALVLNNETFGDGALRTASATKDIDVPIMLAAAKQVLFEVLTWRDEAGIATAYPIPGYTVKYVIRETGGGLVAAEGEAVTDAEGKVVLSSGDTVYKVFWVGMTIRYRVEPPEKFKDMTHAYYPDEEPTHWAIAQIDTWFTSVSEGLLCNGLCTYSKLYPRSKPYLVEVDYTAVTARATDYNGRPVIGALVQLWDKASGKLAAYFETVDYTWEAKPVNMTGFWATHGLDMATGEVKIPFQEKARVFGGMGFTRLMNVTVGPVAFDVNNDDDIDDAGEIILNRGIPPEEAERLEVMPSYITYIVRVFWTPPGTVKDGALYPHPEIKGRTAKVYDSEEDETTWKLLLPRHIAYWPEVVRSLRVYYIPSDVAPTGALVKEHRDVHAAIFDVKAKFVYDVNKEPPALDITFSGQGVSVSAKDTSIEVVGLVRGTYTIEAKFKGELVARTPIDLSDVNVGTVTRSIPVALTDVSFRAVDMLGRVLKDATVSVSPDIYAEKPSNLGGIITIRAMVTTKLYTFKISWASPVYGTEASVTIADTPEGLKARKVIELPVGTVTVSVVDTKGRPIAGAEVTFGKVTKKTDAAGKAYFEGVPLEKEGAGISYDVTVKREGFVVFSGTETVSRARTTITEIGELF
;
A
#
# COMPACT_ATOMS: atom_id res chain seq x y z
N VAL A 1 -0.61 87.91 5.58
CA VAL A 1 0.06 87.99 6.89
C VAL A 1 1.36 88.74 6.66
N GLU A 2 1.59 89.83 7.41
CA GLU A 2 2.81 90.64 7.34
C GLU A 2 4.04 89.83 7.74
N ALA A 3 5.17 90.16 7.11
CA ALA A 3 6.48 89.57 7.34
C ALA A 3 7.09 90.04 8.67
N SER A 4 7.81 89.14 9.35
CA SER A 4 8.84 89.52 10.31
C SER A 4 10.15 88.79 9.95
N GLU A 5 11.18 89.59 9.71
CA GLU A 5 12.57 89.16 9.49
C GLU A 5 13.12 88.45 10.73
N ALA A 6 13.52 87.19 10.58
CA ALA A 6 14.60 86.56 11.34
C ALA A 6 15.10 85.35 10.55
N ASP A 7 16.43 85.25 10.44
CA ASP A 7 17.22 84.23 9.74
C ASP A 7 17.31 84.39 8.22
N GLY A 8 18.55 84.58 7.73
CA GLY A 8 18.94 84.78 6.33
C GLY A 8 18.68 83.59 5.41
N LYS A 9 17.44 83.11 5.36
CA LYS A 9 16.91 82.23 4.33
C LYS A 9 16.33 83.14 3.26
N GLY A 10 16.88 83.09 2.06
CA GLY A 10 16.24 83.68 0.89
C GLY A 10 14.86 83.06 0.69
N VAL A 11 13.83 83.74 1.18
CA VAL A 11 12.44 83.46 0.86
C VAL A 11 12.21 84.06 -0.51
N LEU A 12 12.18 83.22 -1.53
CA LEU A 12 11.62 83.59 -2.84
C LEU A 12 10.11 83.77 -2.59
N PRO A 13 9.55 84.99 -2.64
CA PRO A 13 8.11 85.15 -2.63
C PRO A 13 7.65 84.80 -4.04
N ILE A 14 7.40 83.52 -4.31
CA ILE A 14 6.76 83.11 -5.55
C ILE A 14 5.26 83.34 -5.33
N PRO A 15 4.62 84.34 -5.97
CA PRO A 15 3.19 84.61 -5.81
C PRO A 15 2.32 83.62 -6.59
N ILE A 16 2.87 82.46 -6.96
CA ILE A 16 2.25 81.45 -7.80
C ILE A 16 1.89 80.26 -6.90
N PRO A 17 0.71 79.62 -7.06
CA PRO A 17 0.35 78.44 -6.30
C PRO A 17 1.21 77.26 -6.80
N VAL A 18 2.34 77.04 -6.12
CA VAL A 18 3.32 75.99 -6.43
C VAL A 18 3.53 75.05 -5.24
N ALA A 19 3.89 73.80 -5.52
CA ALA A 19 4.32 72.80 -4.55
C ALA A 19 5.81 72.51 -4.70
N PHE A 20 6.47 72.22 -3.58
CA PHE A 20 7.84 71.70 -3.57
C PHE A 20 7.78 70.18 -3.60
N ILE A 21 8.47 69.58 -4.55
CA ILE A 21 8.55 68.14 -4.67
C ILE A 21 9.98 67.71 -4.46
N LYS A 22 10.23 66.96 -3.41
CA LYS A 22 11.55 66.42 -3.09
C LYS A 22 11.78 65.15 -3.91
N LEU A 23 12.66 65.26 -4.88
CA LEU A 23 12.95 64.21 -5.85
C LEU A 23 14.27 63.54 -5.51
N GLY A 24 14.17 62.33 -4.99
CA GLY A 24 15.30 61.45 -4.78
C GLY A 24 14.99 60.02 -5.23
N ALA A 25 16.01 59.32 -5.69
CA ALA A 25 15.94 57.93 -6.10
C ALA A 25 16.81 57.10 -5.14
N PHE A 26 16.15 56.34 -4.26
CA PHE A 26 16.79 55.61 -3.18
C PHE A 26 16.35 54.17 -3.17
N GLY A 27 17.27 53.23 -3.01
CA GLY A 27 16.93 51.81 -2.87
C GLY A 27 16.00 51.50 -1.68
N LYS A 28 15.61 50.23 -1.55
CA LYS A 28 14.71 49.72 -0.49
C LYS A 28 15.14 50.02 0.95
N ASP A 29 16.41 50.30 1.18
CA ASP A 29 17.00 50.66 2.48
C ASP A 29 17.19 52.18 2.66
N GLY A 30 16.58 52.98 1.78
CA GLY A 30 16.53 54.44 1.85
C GLY A 30 17.81 55.13 1.36
N ALA A 31 18.10 56.31 1.94
CA ALA A 31 19.20 57.18 1.51
C ALA A 31 20.60 56.55 1.61
N THR A 32 20.73 55.37 2.23
CA THR A 32 21.97 54.60 2.31
C THR A 32 22.43 54.04 0.96
N ASN A 33 21.50 53.83 0.01
CA ASN A 33 21.79 53.42 -1.37
C ASN A 33 21.15 54.37 -2.38
N PRO A 34 21.78 55.53 -2.64
CA PRO A 34 21.37 56.41 -3.73
C PRO A 34 21.51 55.74 -5.08
N LEU A 35 20.51 55.91 -5.95
CA LEU A 35 20.52 55.41 -7.31
C LEU A 35 21.13 56.47 -8.24
N ASN A 36 22.44 56.45 -8.41
CA ASN A 36 23.13 57.39 -9.29
C ASN A 36 22.62 57.29 -10.74
N ASN A 37 22.47 58.44 -11.40
CA ASN A 37 21.95 58.59 -12.76
C ASN A 37 20.56 57.98 -12.97
N ALA A 38 19.73 57.87 -11.93
CA ALA A 38 18.32 57.57 -12.12
C ALA A 38 17.63 58.77 -12.77
N LEU A 39 16.88 58.50 -13.84
CA LEU A 39 16.06 59.45 -14.54
C LEU A 39 14.72 59.55 -13.81
N ILE A 40 14.37 60.73 -13.34
CA ILE A 40 13.06 61.04 -12.81
C ILE A 40 12.27 61.71 -13.94
N GLU A 41 11.26 61.01 -14.41
CA GLU A 41 10.32 61.48 -15.43
C GLU A 41 9.04 61.93 -14.75
N LEU A 42 8.55 63.09 -15.16
CA LEU A 42 7.30 63.64 -14.66
C LEU A 42 6.40 64.04 -15.82
N TRP A 43 5.18 63.55 -15.78
CA TRP A 43 4.13 63.84 -16.75
C TRP A 43 2.96 64.50 -16.03
N ILE A 44 2.43 65.57 -16.61
CA ILE A 44 1.18 66.19 -16.15
C ILE A 44 0.06 65.74 -17.07
N ALA A 45 -0.71 64.75 -16.61
CA ALA A 45 -1.87 64.24 -17.31
C ALA A 45 -3.09 65.12 -17.03
N HIS A 46 -3.69 65.64 -18.10
CA HIS A 46 -4.99 66.30 -18.07
C HIS A 46 -6.07 65.22 -18.25
N ILE A 47 -6.69 64.83 -17.15
CA ILE A 47 -7.70 63.77 -17.09
C ILE A 47 -9.08 64.40 -17.02
N LEU A 48 -9.99 63.91 -17.85
CA LEU A 48 -11.42 64.18 -17.74
C LEU A 48 -12.00 63.17 -16.74
N ASP A 49 -12.04 63.51 -15.44
CA ASP A 49 -12.38 62.56 -14.37
C ASP A 49 -13.80 62.02 -14.50
N ASN A 50 -14.71 62.82 -15.07
CA ASN A 50 -16.07 62.39 -15.36
C ASN A 50 -16.22 61.61 -16.69
N LEU A 51 -15.15 61.45 -17.48
CA LEU A 51 -15.07 60.58 -18.67
C LEU A 51 -14.09 59.43 -18.43
N LYS A 52 -14.52 58.50 -17.58
CA LYS A 52 -13.80 57.27 -17.26
C LYS A 52 -14.73 56.07 -17.32
N VAL A 53 -14.17 54.92 -17.67
CA VAL A 53 -14.85 53.62 -17.60
C VAL A 53 -14.22 52.84 -16.46
N GLU A 54 -15.06 52.41 -15.52
CA GLU A 54 -14.66 51.49 -14.47
C GLU A 54 -14.37 50.11 -15.10
N ILE A 55 -13.14 49.66 -14.96
CA ILE A 55 -12.70 48.36 -15.49
C ILE A 55 -12.53 47.31 -14.40
N SER A 56 -12.53 47.68 -13.12
CA SER A 56 -12.37 46.75 -11.99
C SER A 56 -13.67 46.16 -11.45
N ALA A 57 -14.84 46.63 -11.89
CA ALA A 57 -16.14 46.21 -11.36
C ALA A 57 -16.50 44.73 -11.62
N ASP A 58 -16.10 44.19 -12.77
CA ASP A 58 -16.28 42.77 -13.15
C ASP A 58 -15.01 42.25 -13.85
N ASP A 59 -15.05 41.11 -14.54
CA ASP A 59 -13.91 40.57 -15.31
C ASP A 59 -13.97 40.85 -16.81
N GLU A 60 -15.17 41.02 -17.35
CA GLU A 60 -15.41 41.38 -18.73
C GLU A 60 -16.62 42.30 -18.84
N GLY A 61 -16.70 43.08 -19.90
CA GLY A 61 -17.83 43.97 -20.10
C GLY A 61 -17.52 45.08 -21.10
N ASN A 62 -18.53 45.91 -21.38
CA ASN A 62 -18.39 47.09 -22.20
C ASN A 62 -18.86 48.30 -21.41
N GLY A 63 -18.04 49.34 -21.36
CA GLY A 63 -18.39 50.64 -20.85
C GLY A 63 -18.23 51.68 -21.95
N SER A 64 -19.20 52.57 -22.07
CA SER A 64 -19.07 53.73 -22.97
C SER A 64 -18.51 54.91 -22.18
N LEU A 65 -17.43 55.50 -22.67
CA LEU A 65 -16.94 56.79 -22.20
C LEU A 65 -17.89 57.87 -22.78
N THR A 66 -19.06 58.03 -22.16
CA THR A 66 -20.09 58.97 -22.62
C THR A 66 -20.46 59.95 -21.50
N GLY A 67 -20.33 61.24 -21.80
CA GLY A 67 -20.92 62.33 -21.02
C GLY A 67 -22.07 62.97 -21.80
N ALA A 68 -22.90 63.79 -21.14
CA ALA A 68 -24.04 64.42 -21.79
C ALA A 68 -23.59 65.44 -22.86
N GLY A 69 -23.40 64.99 -24.11
CA GLY A 69 -22.99 65.83 -25.24
C GLY A 69 -21.49 65.86 -25.54
N ILE A 70 -20.69 65.00 -24.89
CA ILE A 70 -19.24 64.95 -25.09
C ILE A 70 -18.88 63.86 -26.10
N TYR A 71 -18.14 64.24 -27.15
CA TYR A 71 -17.73 63.38 -28.26
C TYR A 71 -16.21 63.49 -28.47
N TRP A 72 -15.58 62.39 -28.91
CA TRP A 72 -14.23 62.47 -29.45
C TRP A 72 -14.28 63.05 -30.85
N TRP A 73 -13.58 64.15 -31.08
CA TRP A 73 -13.54 64.81 -32.39
C TRP A 73 -12.27 64.42 -33.11
N TYR A 74 -12.42 63.65 -34.19
CA TYR A 74 -11.32 63.32 -35.08
C TYR A 74 -11.66 63.81 -36.49
N GLN A 75 -10.75 64.60 -37.10
CA GLN A 75 -10.96 65.23 -38.41
C GLN A 75 -12.32 65.96 -38.55
N GLU A 76 -12.73 66.71 -37.52
CA GLU A 76 -14.01 67.44 -37.44
C GLU A 76 -15.27 66.54 -37.42
N VAL A 77 -15.10 65.23 -37.20
CA VAL A 77 -16.20 64.26 -37.08
C VAL A 77 -16.31 63.78 -35.63
N PRO A 78 -17.52 63.79 -35.03
CA PRO A 78 -17.72 63.33 -33.66
C PRO A 78 -17.91 61.80 -33.59
N TYR A 79 -17.26 61.18 -32.60
CA TYR A 79 -17.32 59.75 -32.29
C TYR A 79 -17.69 59.51 -30.82
N TRP A 80 -18.44 58.43 -30.57
CA TRP A 80 -18.58 57.83 -29.24
C TRP A 80 -17.44 56.84 -29.00
N ILE A 81 -16.86 56.85 -27.79
CA ILE A 81 -15.83 55.89 -27.41
C ILE A 81 -16.46 54.80 -26.54
N ASP A 82 -16.33 53.56 -26.98
CA ASP A 82 -16.65 52.37 -26.19
C ASP A 82 -15.36 51.63 -25.82
N VAL A 83 -15.30 51.16 -24.58
CA VAL A 83 -14.22 50.35 -24.03
C VAL A 83 -14.80 49.01 -23.66
N GLU A 84 -14.56 48.02 -24.49
CA GLU A 84 -14.74 46.63 -24.11
C GLU A 84 -13.47 46.15 -23.40
N ARG A 85 -13.67 45.39 -22.32
CA ARG A 85 -12.59 44.89 -21.49
C ARG A 85 -12.74 43.40 -21.24
N LYS A 86 -11.60 42.74 -21.05
CA LYS A 86 -11.53 41.36 -20.58
C LYS A 86 -10.23 41.14 -19.81
N TRP A 87 -10.34 40.98 -18.50
CA TRP A 87 -9.20 40.63 -17.66
C TRP A 87 -8.74 39.21 -17.93
N ASP A 88 -7.43 39.06 -18.02
CA ASP A 88 -6.83 37.74 -17.98
C ASP A 88 -6.92 37.14 -16.58
N LYS A 89 -6.92 35.81 -16.57
CA LYS A 89 -7.01 35.03 -15.35
C LYS A 89 -5.68 34.36 -15.08
N LYS A 90 -5.22 34.53 -13.84
CA LYS A 90 -4.11 33.75 -13.31
C LYS A 90 -4.65 32.64 -12.44
N ARG A 91 -4.01 31.47 -12.55
CA ARG A 91 -4.27 30.36 -11.63
C ARG A 91 -3.48 30.57 -10.33
N VAL A 92 -4.19 30.66 -9.23
CA VAL A 92 -3.59 30.80 -7.88
C VAL A 92 -4.15 29.73 -6.96
N GLU A 93 -3.32 29.25 -6.04
CA GLU A 93 -3.80 28.34 -5.01
C GLU A 93 -4.70 29.12 -4.03
N THR A 94 -5.82 28.51 -3.63
CA THR A 94 -6.74 29.05 -2.62
C THR A 94 -6.21 28.81 -1.20
N ASP A 95 -6.99 29.16 -0.17
CA ASP A 95 -6.65 28.77 1.21
C ASP A 95 -6.87 27.27 1.47
N VAL A 96 -7.57 26.58 0.58
CA VAL A 96 -7.69 25.11 0.59
C VAL A 96 -6.53 24.54 -0.23
N PRO A 97 -5.66 23.72 0.38
CA PRO A 97 -4.48 23.20 -0.30
C PRO A 97 -4.81 22.44 -1.60
N GLN A 98 -4.06 22.69 -2.67
CA GLN A 98 -4.22 22.15 -4.04
C GLN A 98 -5.51 22.50 -4.79
N ILE A 99 -6.40 23.27 -4.18
CA ILE A 99 -7.51 23.88 -4.90
C ILE A 99 -6.99 25.20 -5.43
N PHE A 100 -7.04 25.33 -6.75
CA PHE A 100 -6.68 26.54 -7.45
C PHE A 100 -7.93 27.25 -7.93
N GLU A 101 -7.87 28.56 -8.03
CA GLU A 101 -8.91 29.34 -8.65
C GLU A 101 -8.31 30.26 -9.69
N ASN A 102 -9.14 30.66 -10.64
CA ASN A 102 -8.77 31.65 -11.64
C ASN A 102 -9.14 33.03 -11.08
N VAL A 103 -8.15 33.74 -10.54
CA VAL A 103 -8.35 35.13 -10.09
C VAL A 103 -8.05 36.10 -11.23
N THR A 104 -8.73 37.25 -11.17
CA THR A 104 -8.42 38.41 -12.01
C THR A 104 -6.95 38.77 -11.81
N TRP A 105 -6.21 38.77 -12.91
CA TRP A 105 -4.80 39.09 -12.90
C TRP A 105 -4.58 40.60 -13.02
N ASP A 106 -3.34 41.03 -13.30
CA ASP A 106 -2.97 42.41 -13.59
C ASP A 106 -2.85 42.68 -15.11
N ARG A 107 -3.37 41.78 -15.95
CA ARG A 107 -3.36 41.89 -17.40
C ARG A 107 -4.77 41.96 -17.95
N ILE A 108 -5.01 42.85 -18.90
CA ILE A 108 -6.33 43.14 -19.45
C ILE A 108 -6.26 43.33 -20.96
N TRP A 109 -7.19 42.71 -21.65
CA TRP A 109 -7.50 43.02 -23.04
C TRP A 109 -8.48 44.19 -23.06
N LEU A 110 -8.12 45.24 -23.79
CA LEU A 110 -8.96 46.40 -24.02
C LEU A 110 -9.25 46.52 -25.52
N THR A 111 -10.52 46.47 -25.89
CA THR A 111 -10.99 46.77 -27.25
C THR A 111 -11.62 48.15 -27.24
N ILE A 112 -10.90 49.12 -27.78
CA ILE A 112 -11.35 50.50 -27.90
C ILE A 112 -12.08 50.64 -29.24
N ARG A 113 -13.31 51.17 -29.21
CA ARG A 113 -14.14 51.39 -30.40
C ARG A 113 -14.53 52.85 -30.52
N LEU A 114 -14.34 53.41 -31.70
CA LEU A 114 -14.87 54.71 -32.09
C LEU A 114 -16.10 54.49 -32.97
N LYS A 115 -17.27 54.91 -32.49
CA LYS A 115 -18.55 54.84 -33.22
C LYS A 115 -18.94 56.22 -33.71
N LYS A 116 -18.96 56.41 -35.02
CA LYS A 116 -19.29 57.70 -35.62
C LYS A 116 -20.74 58.10 -35.30
N VAL A 117 -20.94 59.33 -34.87
CA VAL A 117 -22.27 59.80 -34.44
C VAL A 117 -23.19 59.96 -35.65
N GLY A 118 -24.34 59.27 -35.62
CA GLY A 118 -25.34 59.34 -36.70
C GLY A 118 -25.06 58.40 -37.90
N ASP A 119 -24.04 57.55 -37.81
CA ASP A 119 -23.67 56.54 -38.80
C ASP A 119 -23.49 55.16 -38.10
N SER A 120 -23.36 54.08 -38.86
CA SER A 120 -23.04 52.73 -38.37
C SER A 120 -21.55 52.36 -38.46
N GLU A 121 -20.72 53.30 -38.90
CA GLU A 121 -19.27 53.12 -39.01
C GLU A 121 -18.63 52.99 -37.61
N VAL A 122 -17.91 51.88 -37.41
CA VAL A 122 -17.18 51.56 -36.18
C VAL A 122 -15.75 51.22 -36.56
N ILE A 123 -14.80 51.93 -35.96
CA ILE A 123 -13.38 51.61 -36.04
C ILE A 123 -12.99 51.06 -34.67
N GLU A 124 -12.20 49.99 -34.63
CA GLU A 124 -11.79 49.37 -33.37
C GLU A 124 -10.33 48.92 -33.38
N LYS A 125 -9.72 48.91 -32.20
CA LYS A 125 -8.40 48.31 -31.96
C LYS A 125 -8.42 47.58 -30.63
N THR A 126 -7.86 46.37 -30.63
CA THR A 126 -7.67 45.59 -29.41
C THR A 126 -6.21 45.67 -29.00
N ILE A 127 -5.98 45.96 -27.73
CA ILE A 127 -4.67 46.01 -27.12
C ILE A 127 -4.63 45.11 -25.88
N TYR A 128 -3.47 44.55 -25.59
CA TYR A 128 -3.25 43.74 -24.40
C TYR A 128 -2.29 44.50 -23.48
N VAL A 129 -2.75 44.82 -22.27
CA VAL A 129 -2.01 45.71 -21.37
C VAL A 129 -1.89 45.13 -19.97
N GLN A 130 -0.72 45.30 -19.36
CA GLN A 130 -0.55 45.03 -17.93
C GLN A 130 -0.76 46.33 -17.15
N VAL A 131 -1.72 46.34 -16.22
CA VAL A 131 -2.06 47.55 -15.46
C VAL A 131 -1.03 47.82 -14.35
N PRO A 132 -0.70 49.09 -14.10
CA PRO A 132 0.14 49.44 -12.95
C PRO A 132 -0.66 49.35 -11.64
N PRO A 133 0.02 49.21 -10.49
CA PRO A 133 -0.64 49.19 -9.19
C PRO A 133 -1.28 50.55 -8.87
N SER A 134 -2.50 50.55 -8.33
CA SER A 134 -3.17 51.78 -7.84
C SER A 134 -2.31 52.51 -6.79
N PRO A 135 -2.18 53.85 -6.85
CA PRO A 135 -2.91 54.79 -7.73
C PRO A 135 -2.26 55.08 -9.09
N ALA A 136 -1.13 54.44 -9.43
CA ALA A 136 -0.38 54.70 -10.66
C ALA A 136 -1.23 54.43 -11.92
N LYS A 137 -0.87 55.11 -13.02
CA LYS A 137 -1.57 55.05 -14.31
C LYS A 137 -0.58 54.81 -15.45
N LEU A 138 -0.92 53.95 -16.39
CA LEU A 138 -0.17 53.70 -17.61
C LEU A 138 -0.76 54.58 -18.69
N ILE A 139 0.03 55.52 -19.20
CA ILE A 139 -0.38 56.41 -20.27
C ILE A 139 -0.12 55.69 -21.60
N LEU A 140 -1.17 55.57 -22.41
CA LEU A 140 -1.12 54.97 -23.74
C LEU A 140 -1.52 56.03 -24.76
N ARG A 141 -0.71 56.19 -25.79
CA ARG A 141 -0.91 57.23 -26.81
C ARG A 141 -1.30 56.65 -28.15
N ASP A 142 -1.96 57.48 -28.95
CA ASP A 142 -2.41 57.15 -30.31
C ASP A 142 -3.01 55.74 -30.38
N VAL A 143 -3.89 55.45 -29.41
CA VAL A 143 -4.46 54.12 -29.27
C VAL A 143 -5.33 53.85 -30.48
N LEU A 144 -6.20 54.79 -30.85
CA LEU A 144 -7.04 54.69 -32.04
C LEU A 144 -7.46 56.09 -32.54
N GLU A 145 -7.05 56.46 -33.76
CA GLU A 145 -7.36 57.77 -34.38
C GLU A 145 -7.08 58.97 -33.44
N GLU A 146 -5.81 59.12 -33.02
CA GLU A 146 -5.31 60.17 -32.13
C GLU A 146 -5.84 60.13 -30.67
N LEU A 147 -6.64 59.11 -30.32
CA LEU A 147 -7.16 58.95 -28.96
C LEU A 147 -6.07 58.51 -27.98
N ASP A 148 -5.84 59.34 -26.97
CA ASP A 148 -4.94 59.07 -25.85
C ASP A 148 -5.74 58.65 -24.61
N ILE A 149 -5.25 57.63 -23.89
CA ILE A 149 -5.91 57.12 -22.68
C ILE A 149 -4.91 56.92 -21.54
N ALA A 150 -5.42 56.97 -20.32
CA ALA A 150 -4.69 56.52 -19.13
C ALA A 150 -5.37 55.27 -18.56
N VAL A 151 -4.62 54.21 -18.32
CA VAL A 151 -5.13 52.95 -17.75
C VAL A 151 -4.59 52.79 -16.34
N SER A 152 -5.48 52.72 -15.36
CA SER A 152 -5.15 52.37 -13.98
C SER A 152 -5.61 50.95 -13.67
N ARG A 153 -5.40 50.50 -12.43
CA ARG A 153 -6.01 49.24 -11.97
C ARG A 153 -7.54 49.27 -12.03
N ASP A 154 -8.15 50.43 -11.82
CA ASP A 154 -9.58 50.56 -11.54
C ASP A 154 -10.37 51.16 -12.72
N TYR A 155 -9.74 52.05 -13.49
CA TYR A 155 -10.39 52.84 -14.55
C TYR A 155 -9.51 53.00 -15.79
N VAL A 156 -10.18 53.13 -16.94
CA VAL A 156 -9.64 53.75 -18.16
C VAL A 156 -10.16 55.17 -18.26
N TYR A 157 -9.25 56.13 -18.43
CA TYR A 157 -9.53 57.56 -18.51
C TYR A 157 -9.23 58.08 -19.92
N VAL A 158 -10.05 59.00 -20.41
CA VAL A 158 -9.69 59.80 -21.59
C VAL A 158 -8.73 60.91 -21.17
N LEU A 159 -7.64 61.07 -21.93
CA LEU A 159 -6.76 62.23 -21.79
C LEU A 159 -7.25 63.35 -22.69
N GLN A 160 -7.38 64.56 -22.14
CA GLN A 160 -7.85 65.71 -22.91
C GLN A 160 -6.74 66.20 -23.85
N ASN A 161 -6.95 66.08 -25.17
CA ASN A 161 -5.98 66.51 -26.17
C ASN A 161 -6.48 67.75 -26.93
N TYR A 162 -5.80 68.90 -26.75
CA TYR A 162 -6.05 70.10 -27.54
C TYR A 162 -5.12 70.20 -28.75
N VAL A 163 -5.71 70.21 -29.94
CA VAL A 163 -5.02 70.47 -31.22
C VAL A 163 -4.56 71.95 -31.35
N SER A 164 -4.97 72.84 -30.44
CA SER A 164 -4.62 74.27 -30.43
C SER A 164 -4.19 74.74 -29.04
N PRO A 165 -3.17 75.62 -28.90
CA PRO A 165 -2.72 76.07 -27.58
C PRO A 165 -3.83 76.75 -26.76
N VAL A 166 -4.08 76.23 -25.54
CA VAL A 166 -5.08 76.75 -24.59
C VAL A 166 -4.36 77.33 -23.38
N ASP A 167 -4.48 78.64 -23.19
CA ASP A 167 -4.08 79.33 -21.96
C ASP A 167 -5.13 80.39 -21.63
N HIS A 168 -5.88 80.17 -20.55
CA HIS A 168 -6.92 81.09 -20.07
C HIS A 168 -6.38 82.16 -19.11
N ASN A 169 -5.07 82.16 -18.84
CA ASN A 169 -4.41 83.16 -18.02
C ASN A 169 -4.42 84.52 -18.74
N LYS A 170 -5.07 85.52 -18.13
CA LYS A 170 -5.18 86.87 -18.70
C LYS A 170 -3.94 87.76 -18.42
N VAL A 171 -2.89 87.22 -17.80
CA VAL A 171 -1.76 87.99 -17.24
C VAL A 171 -0.44 87.79 -18.01
N VAL A 172 -0.29 86.73 -18.81
CA VAL A 172 0.92 86.42 -19.60
C VAL A 172 0.50 85.95 -21.00
N GLU A 173 1.14 86.43 -22.07
CA GLU A 173 0.78 86.11 -23.47
C GLU A 173 1.43 84.82 -24.02
N ASP A 174 2.16 84.05 -23.19
CA ASP A 174 2.85 82.84 -23.62
C ASP A 174 1.92 81.63 -23.57
N LYS A 175 1.19 81.41 -24.67
CA LYS A 175 0.19 80.33 -24.77
C LYS A 175 0.87 78.97 -24.80
N TRP A 176 0.70 78.19 -23.74
CA TRP A 176 1.08 76.79 -23.73
C TRP A 176 -0.05 75.96 -24.36
N GLY A 177 0.28 74.95 -25.15
CA GLY A 177 -0.68 73.95 -25.60
C GLY A 177 -0.46 72.65 -24.87
N THR A 178 -1.51 71.85 -24.68
CA THR A 178 -1.31 70.42 -24.47
C THR A 178 -0.66 69.89 -25.73
N VAL A 179 0.56 69.37 -25.64
CA VAL A 179 1.13 68.62 -26.77
C VAL A 179 0.63 67.20 -26.58
N ASP A 180 -0.28 66.78 -27.46
CA ASP A 180 -0.79 65.42 -27.50
C ASP A 180 -1.31 64.97 -26.13
N GLY A 181 -2.28 65.67 -25.52
CA GLY A 181 -2.91 65.25 -24.26
C GLY A 181 -2.10 65.38 -22.95
N LEU A 182 -0.87 65.92 -22.99
CA LEU A 182 -0.07 66.23 -21.79
C LEU A 182 0.27 67.71 -21.73
N LEU A 183 0.17 68.30 -20.52
CA LEU A 183 0.43 69.72 -20.32
C LEU A 183 1.91 70.06 -20.22
N ALA A 184 2.68 69.20 -19.56
CA ALA A 184 4.10 69.42 -19.37
C ALA A 184 4.83 68.11 -19.12
N TYR A 185 6.09 68.12 -19.51
CA TYR A 185 7.02 67.03 -19.33
C TYR A 185 8.34 67.52 -18.73
N GLY A 186 8.80 66.85 -17.68
CA GLY A 186 10.06 67.16 -17.02
C GLY A 186 10.92 65.91 -16.86
N ARG A 187 12.23 66.06 -17.11
CA ARG A 187 13.26 65.04 -16.87
C ARG A 187 14.35 65.62 -15.99
N TRP A 188 14.70 64.88 -14.95
CA TRP A 188 15.86 65.18 -14.11
C TRP A 188 16.68 63.93 -13.90
N TYR A 189 17.99 64.08 -13.81
CA TYR A 189 18.87 63.00 -13.39
C TYR A 189 19.28 63.24 -11.95
N THR A 190 19.37 62.15 -11.20
CA THR A 190 19.92 62.14 -9.84
C THR A 190 21.42 61.98 -9.89
N ASP A 191 22.13 62.63 -8.97
CA ASP A 191 23.58 62.49 -8.83
C ASP A 191 23.97 61.34 -7.87
N GLU A 192 25.25 61.26 -7.49
CA GLU A 192 25.80 60.25 -6.58
C GLU A 192 25.12 60.20 -5.20
N ASP A 193 24.53 61.31 -4.74
CA ASP A 193 23.77 61.41 -3.49
C ASP A 193 22.30 61.00 -3.63
N GLY A 194 21.85 60.64 -4.85
CA GLY A 194 20.51 60.17 -5.16
C GLY A 194 19.48 61.28 -5.33
N TYR A 195 19.83 62.55 -5.17
CA TYR A 195 18.95 63.69 -5.39
C TYR A 195 19.19 64.36 -6.74
N VAL A 196 18.15 64.97 -7.30
CA VAL A 196 18.26 65.79 -8.51
C VAL A 196 19.10 67.04 -8.27
N ASP A 197 19.80 67.52 -9.30
CA ASP A 197 20.57 68.76 -9.26
C ASP A 197 19.65 70.01 -9.25
N SER A 198 18.98 70.22 -8.11
CA SER A 198 18.13 71.37 -7.86
C SER A 198 18.26 71.83 -6.41
N PHE A 199 18.45 73.13 -6.22
CA PHE A 199 18.74 73.76 -4.92
C PHE A 199 19.93 73.15 -4.17
N LYS A 200 20.81 72.40 -4.84
CA LYS A 200 21.97 71.75 -4.20
C LYS A 200 22.96 72.74 -3.59
N ASP A 201 23.08 73.92 -4.20
CA ASP A 201 23.90 75.04 -3.68
C ASP A 201 23.50 75.51 -2.27
N LEU A 202 22.28 75.17 -1.82
CA LEU A 202 21.80 75.49 -0.47
C LEU A 202 22.33 74.53 0.62
N GLY A 203 22.92 73.39 0.21
CA GLY A 203 23.42 72.34 1.09
C GLY A 203 22.34 71.35 1.56
N PRO A 204 22.74 70.12 1.98
CA PRO A 204 21.81 69.03 2.32
C PRO A 204 20.93 69.29 3.55
N ASP A 205 21.28 70.28 4.37
CA ASP A 205 20.49 70.69 5.54
C ASP A 205 19.31 71.63 5.18
N ASP A 206 19.28 72.19 3.96
CA ASP A 206 18.15 73.01 3.50
C ASP A 206 16.98 72.09 3.06
N PRO A 207 15.74 72.33 3.54
CA PRO A 207 14.59 71.48 3.19
C PRO A 207 14.24 71.49 1.69
N ARG A 208 14.76 72.43 0.90
CA ARG A 208 14.56 72.50 -0.56
C ARG A 208 15.61 71.71 -1.34
N TYR A 209 16.67 71.24 -0.69
CA TYR A 209 17.73 70.46 -1.32
C TYR A 209 17.15 69.25 -2.08
N GLY A 210 17.49 69.13 -3.36
CA GLY A 210 16.97 68.06 -4.22
C GLY A 210 15.48 68.18 -4.55
N SER A 211 14.87 69.36 -4.35
CA SER A 211 13.45 69.58 -4.66
C SER A 211 13.27 70.31 -5.98
N ILE A 212 12.18 70.04 -6.69
CA ILE A 212 11.73 70.86 -7.82
C ILE A 212 10.48 71.65 -7.43
N ILE A 213 10.19 72.71 -8.17
CA ILE A 213 9.00 73.53 -7.98
C ILE A 213 8.06 73.26 -9.13
N LEU A 214 6.86 72.79 -8.83
CA LEU A 214 5.80 72.58 -9.83
C LEU A 214 4.56 73.39 -9.47
N PRO A 215 3.74 73.80 -10.45
CA PRO A 215 2.42 74.34 -10.16
C PRO A 215 1.58 73.32 -9.37
N ILE A 216 0.58 73.78 -8.60
CA ILE A 216 -0.41 72.88 -7.99
C ILE A 216 -1.51 72.55 -9.00
N SER A 217 -2.16 71.39 -8.87
CA SER A 217 -3.26 70.96 -9.75
C SER A 217 -4.39 72.00 -9.79
N GLY A 218 -4.67 72.70 -8.67
CA GLY A 218 -5.66 73.78 -8.63
C GLY A 218 -5.29 75.03 -9.45
N TRP A 219 -4.00 75.32 -9.64
CA TRP A 219 -3.57 76.38 -10.55
C TRP A 219 -3.63 75.94 -12.01
N LEU A 220 -3.25 74.68 -12.29
CA LEU A 220 -3.40 74.10 -13.62
C LEU A 220 -4.87 74.11 -14.05
N ASN A 221 -5.78 73.69 -13.17
CA ASN A 221 -7.21 73.76 -13.41
C ASN A 221 -7.65 75.21 -13.71
N ALA A 222 -7.27 76.19 -12.90
CA ALA A 222 -7.62 77.60 -13.19
C ALA A 222 -7.05 78.16 -14.51
N SER A 223 -6.00 77.56 -15.06
CA SER A 223 -5.26 78.10 -16.23
C SER A 223 -5.53 77.31 -17.52
N TYR A 224 -5.74 76.00 -17.43
CA TYR A 224 -5.82 75.03 -18.52
C TYR A 224 -7.13 74.23 -18.52
N HIS A 225 -8.09 74.56 -17.64
CA HIS A 225 -9.43 73.98 -17.73
C HIS A 225 -10.00 74.21 -19.14
N ASP A 226 -10.63 73.18 -19.67
CA ASP A 226 -11.25 73.16 -20.99
C ASP A 226 -12.42 74.15 -21.17
N GLY A 227 -12.91 74.71 -20.06
CA GLY A 227 -13.99 75.69 -20.02
C GLY A 227 -15.38 75.10 -20.27
N ASP A 228 -15.49 73.77 -20.34
CA ASP A 228 -16.75 73.05 -20.48
C ASP A 228 -17.33 72.76 -19.08
N PRO A 229 -18.52 73.28 -18.73
CA PRO A 229 -19.11 73.01 -17.42
C PRO A 229 -19.57 71.55 -17.25
N ASP A 230 -19.62 70.77 -18.33
CA ASP A 230 -20.05 69.36 -18.32
C ASP A 230 -18.87 68.38 -18.21
N THR A 231 -17.61 68.85 -18.19
CA THR A 231 -16.40 68.05 -17.89
C THR A 231 -15.85 68.37 -16.49
N GLU A 232 -15.17 67.40 -15.87
CA GLU A 232 -14.45 67.59 -14.61
C GLU A 232 -12.96 67.36 -14.84
N ASP A 233 -12.21 68.46 -14.90
CA ASP A 233 -10.77 68.45 -15.17
C ASP A 233 -9.93 68.18 -13.92
N GLU A 234 -9.19 67.08 -13.93
CA GLU A 234 -8.18 66.76 -12.93
C GLU A 234 -6.78 66.69 -13.54
N PHE A 235 -5.81 67.32 -12.86
CA PHE A 235 -4.41 67.33 -13.27
C PHE A 235 -3.60 66.40 -12.39
N HIS A 236 -3.23 65.26 -12.95
CA HIS A 236 -2.48 64.22 -12.27
C HIS A 236 -1.01 64.30 -12.65
N TYR A 237 -0.17 64.36 -11.63
CA TYR A 237 1.28 64.24 -11.76
C TYR A 237 1.63 62.76 -11.71
N GLN A 238 2.02 62.20 -12.84
CA GLN A 238 2.66 60.89 -12.87
C GLN A 238 4.17 61.08 -12.71
N ILE A 239 4.72 60.49 -11.65
CA ILE A 239 6.15 60.53 -11.35
C ILE A 239 6.69 59.12 -11.51
N ASN A 240 7.62 58.95 -12.45
CA ASN A 240 8.34 57.71 -12.68
C ASN A 240 9.82 57.89 -12.35
N VAL A 241 10.40 56.95 -11.63
CA VAL A 241 11.86 56.82 -11.51
C VAL A 241 12.28 55.69 -12.42
N VAL A 242 12.99 56.02 -13.50
CA VAL A 242 13.62 55.11 -14.44
C VAL A 242 15.07 54.92 -14.02
N TRP A 243 15.47 53.68 -13.77
CA TRP A 243 16.86 53.35 -13.43
C TRP A 243 17.24 52.01 -14.06
N LYS A 244 18.44 51.96 -14.67
CA LYS A 244 18.88 50.83 -15.51
C LYS A 244 17.81 50.38 -16.53
N SER A 245 17.20 51.36 -17.21
CA SER A 245 16.18 51.14 -18.22
C SER A 245 14.94 50.38 -17.75
N ALA A 246 14.62 50.43 -16.46
CA ALA A 246 13.35 49.96 -15.92
C ALA A 246 12.72 51.05 -15.06
N VAL A 247 11.39 51.13 -15.04
CA VAL A 247 10.69 51.94 -14.05
C VAL A 247 10.67 51.19 -12.73
N VAL A 248 11.32 51.80 -11.75
CA VAL A 248 11.58 51.22 -10.43
C VAL A 248 10.78 51.91 -9.32
N TYR A 249 10.14 53.04 -9.65
CA TYR A 249 9.13 53.71 -8.84
C TYR A 249 8.13 54.36 -9.79
N SER A 250 6.84 54.22 -9.50
CA SER A 250 5.80 54.95 -10.22
C SER A 250 4.70 55.34 -9.25
N ASP A 251 4.30 56.61 -9.29
CA ASP A 251 3.19 57.13 -8.50
C ASP A 251 2.39 58.14 -9.32
N ASN A 252 1.13 58.35 -8.93
CA ASN A 252 0.22 59.26 -9.58
C ASN A 252 -0.58 60.03 -8.52
N MET A 253 -0.45 61.35 -8.52
CA MET A 253 -0.97 62.20 -7.46
C MET A 253 -1.55 63.52 -7.99
N VAL A 254 -2.52 64.07 -7.26
CA VAL A 254 -3.00 65.44 -7.43
C VAL A 254 -2.22 66.31 -6.45
N LEU A 255 -1.48 67.30 -6.97
CA LEU A 255 -0.66 68.17 -6.13
C LEU A 255 -1.52 69.29 -5.55
N ASP A 256 -1.55 69.38 -4.22
CA ASP A 256 -2.09 70.51 -3.48
C ASP A 256 -0.96 71.44 -3.03
N LYS A 257 -1.18 72.29 -2.01
CA LYS A 257 -0.14 73.18 -1.48
C LYS A 257 0.85 72.49 -0.55
N THR A 258 0.64 71.21 -0.23
CA THR A 258 1.55 70.42 0.58
C THR A 258 2.65 69.84 -0.32
N GLY A 259 3.88 69.80 0.18
CA GLY A 259 4.99 69.22 -0.59
C GLY A 259 4.85 67.70 -0.72
N TYR A 260 5.54 67.12 -1.70
CA TYR A 260 5.56 65.67 -1.93
C TYR A 260 7.00 65.12 -1.88
N GLU A 261 7.19 63.94 -1.31
CA GLU A 261 8.49 63.24 -1.28
C GLU A 261 8.33 61.83 -1.84
N ILE A 262 9.21 61.45 -2.76
CA ILE A 262 9.25 60.12 -3.37
C ILE A 262 9.57 59.05 -2.31
N GLY A 263 8.82 57.96 -2.31
CA GLY A 263 9.10 56.79 -1.47
C GLY A 263 10.29 55.94 -1.95
N PRO A 264 10.71 54.93 -1.19
CA PRO A 264 11.80 54.03 -1.60
C PRO A 264 11.50 53.33 -2.94
N THR A 265 12.52 53.29 -3.78
CA THR A 265 12.51 52.65 -5.09
C THR A 265 12.59 51.13 -4.97
N GLU A 266 11.87 50.40 -5.83
CA GLU A 266 11.87 48.93 -5.89
C GLU A 266 13.15 48.40 -6.56
N VAL A 267 14.28 48.52 -5.88
CA VAL A 267 15.56 47.95 -6.30
C VAL A 267 16.03 46.96 -5.24
N TYR A 268 16.45 45.79 -5.70
CA TYR A 268 16.73 44.63 -4.85
C TYR A 268 18.10 44.01 -5.11
N ASN A 269 18.56 43.21 -4.17
CA ASN A 269 19.66 42.27 -4.31
C ASN A 269 19.14 40.83 -4.33
N PRO A 270 18.54 40.36 -5.43
CA PRO A 270 17.96 39.04 -5.46
C PRO A 270 19.01 37.96 -5.67
N THR A 271 18.79 36.82 -5.01
CA THR A 271 19.34 35.55 -5.45
C THR A 271 18.20 34.73 -6.04
N PHE A 272 18.30 34.44 -7.33
CA PHE A 272 17.35 33.55 -8.01
C PHE A 272 17.85 32.12 -7.92
N TYR A 273 16.95 31.18 -7.65
CA TYR A 273 17.24 29.75 -7.52
C TYR A 273 16.37 28.97 -8.50
N MET A 274 16.95 28.13 -9.35
CA MET A 274 16.18 27.19 -10.18
C MET A 274 15.91 25.95 -9.35
N ALA A 275 14.66 25.77 -8.90
CA ALA A 275 14.33 24.81 -7.84
C ALA A 275 13.15 23.90 -8.19
N LEU A 276 13.17 22.66 -7.67
CA LEU A 276 12.10 21.66 -7.84
C LEU A 276 10.85 21.94 -6.99
N CYS A 277 10.92 22.90 -6.07
CA CYS A 277 9.78 23.36 -5.27
C CYS A 277 9.98 24.82 -4.85
N ASN A 278 9.02 25.38 -4.12
CA ASN A 278 9.10 26.74 -3.55
C ASN A 278 10.10 26.83 -2.37
N SER A 279 11.32 26.31 -2.54
CA SER A 279 12.37 26.29 -1.53
C SER A 279 13.75 26.48 -2.16
N THR A 280 14.67 27.09 -1.40
CA THR A 280 16.08 27.25 -1.73
C THR A 280 16.92 25.99 -1.47
N ASP A 281 16.31 24.85 -1.10
CA ASP A 281 17.03 23.63 -0.75
C ASP A 281 17.07 22.60 -1.89
N THR A 282 16.28 22.79 -2.94
CA THR A 282 16.10 21.80 -4.03
C THR A 282 16.56 22.36 -5.38
N LEU A 283 17.80 22.83 -5.45
CA LEU A 283 18.36 23.45 -6.66
C LEU A 283 18.68 22.44 -7.75
N VAL A 284 18.54 22.88 -9.00
CA VAL A 284 19.01 22.17 -10.18
C VAL A 284 20.14 22.93 -10.85
N LYS A 285 21.29 22.27 -10.97
CA LYS A 285 22.54 22.78 -11.51
C LYS A 285 22.62 22.58 -13.02
N GLY A 286 23.36 23.47 -13.68
CA GLY A 286 23.76 23.30 -15.08
C GLY A 286 22.69 23.69 -16.10
N LEU A 287 21.69 24.47 -15.69
CA LEU A 287 20.67 25.00 -16.60
C LEU A 287 21.20 26.25 -17.33
N TYR A 288 20.80 26.41 -18.59
CA TYR A 288 20.98 27.68 -19.30
C TYR A 288 19.77 28.56 -19.01
N VAL A 289 20.03 29.70 -18.39
CA VAL A 289 18.99 30.58 -17.86
C VAL A 289 19.01 31.90 -18.62
N THR A 290 17.84 32.29 -19.12
CA THR A 290 17.59 33.60 -19.68
C THR A 290 16.64 34.36 -18.77
N ILE A 291 17.08 35.53 -18.31
CA ILE A 291 16.29 36.48 -17.54
C ILE A 291 16.43 37.83 -18.20
N TRP A 292 15.31 38.40 -18.63
CA TRP A 292 15.28 39.71 -19.24
C TRP A 292 14.05 40.50 -18.82
N TYR A 293 14.12 41.82 -18.99
CA TYR A 293 13.00 42.74 -18.81
C TYR A 293 13.01 43.81 -19.92
N PRO A 294 11.87 44.44 -20.24
CA PRO A 294 11.81 45.47 -21.29
C PRO A 294 12.64 46.72 -20.96
N ASN A 295 13.37 47.23 -21.95
CA ASN A 295 14.17 48.44 -21.91
C ASN A 295 13.28 49.67 -22.13
N VAL A 296 12.84 50.29 -21.04
CA VAL A 296 11.91 51.43 -21.11
C VAL A 296 12.54 52.68 -21.72
N THR A 297 13.87 52.80 -21.64
CA THR A 297 14.61 53.93 -22.23
C THR A 297 14.62 53.82 -23.75
N THR A 298 15.06 52.68 -24.29
CA THR A 298 15.05 52.43 -25.75
C THR A 298 13.63 52.42 -26.30
N TRP A 299 12.68 51.89 -25.53
CA TRP A 299 11.25 52.00 -25.84
C TRP A 299 10.81 53.44 -26.06
N HIS A 300 11.20 54.34 -25.15
CA HIS A 300 10.91 55.75 -25.28
C HIS A 300 11.68 56.40 -26.45
N GLU A 301 12.99 56.16 -26.59
CA GLU A 301 13.85 56.74 -27.63
C GLU A 301 13.40 56.39 -29.05
N ASN A 302 12.92 55.16 -29.24
CA ASN A 302 12.39 54.70 -30.52
C ASN A 302 10.95 55.18 -30.80
N ASN A 303 10.40 56.08 -29.97
CA ASN A 303 9.00 56.53 -30.04
C ASN A 303 7.99 55.37 -29.96
N LEU A 304 8.35 54.25 -29.32
CA LEU A 304 7.46 53.10 -29.17
C LEU A 304 6.44 53.30 -28.05
N TRP A 305 6.56 54.37 -27.27
CA TRP A 305 5.53 54.79 -26.31
C TRP A 305 4.22 55.27 -26.97
N TYR A 306 4.21 55.45 -28.30
CA TYR A 306 3.00 55.62 -29.13
C TYR A 306 2.47 54.30 -29.72
N THR A 307 3.18 53.19 -29.55
CA THR A 307 2.82 51.90 -30.15
C THR A 307 2.58 50.87 -29.07
N VAL A 308 1.38 50.28 -29.02
CA VAL A 308 1.07 49.20 -28.08
C VAL A 308 1.39 47.86 -28.75
N PRO A 309 2.32 47.04 -28.20
CA PRO A 309 2.65 45.73 -28.75
C PRO A 309 1.55 44.72 -28.43
N ASP A 310 1.37 43.71 -29.28
CA ASP A 310 0.28 42.74 -29.12
C ASP A 310 0.56 41.71 -27.99
N LYS A 311 1.81 41.28 -27.78
CA LYS A 311 2.22 40.34 -26.70
C LYS A 311 3.71 40.44 -26.31
N PRO A 312 4.15 39.91 -25.14
CA PRO A 312 5.54 40.07 -24.67
C PRO A 312 6.60 39.42 -25.56
N GLU A 313 6.29 38.31 -26.23
CA GLU A 313 7.22 37.61 -27.13
C GLU A 313 7.59 38.47 -28.34
N ASP A 314 6.71 39.39 -28.73
CA ASP A 314 7.00 40.33 -29.83
C ASP A 314 8.10 41.31 -29.42
N LEU A 315 8.20 41.63 -28.12
CA LEU A 315 9.27 42.50 -27.61
C LEU A 315 10.64 41.83 -27.56
N GLU A 316 10.69 40.53 -27.26
CA GLU A 316 11.96 39.78 -27.25
C GLU A 316 12.64 39.80 -28.63
N SER A 317 11.83 39.79 -29.69
CA SER A 317 12.30 39.78 -31.09
C SER A 317 12.78 41.14 -31.62
N THR A 318 12.57 42.22 -30.87
CA THR A 318 12.92 43.58 -31.30
C THR A 318 14.32 43.94 -30.80
N GLU A 319 15.18 44.43 -31.71
CA GLU A 319 16.55 44.83 -31.38
C GLU A 319 16.58 45.89 -30.26
N ASP A 320 17.49 45.73 -29.30
CA ASP A 320 17.75 46.63 -28.16
C ASP A 320 16.61 46.86 -27.15
N LEU A 321 15.44 46.23 -27.33
CA LEU A 321 14.35 46.27 -26.36
C LEU A 321 14.51 45.33 -25.15
N PRO A 322 15.13 44.15 -25.22
CA PRO A 322 15.31 43.31 -24.04
C PRO A 322 16.58 43.70 -23.27
N VAL A 323 16.44 44.05 -21.99
CA VAL A 323 17.59 44.14 -21.07
C VAL A 323 17.80 42.79 -20.41
N TYR A 324 18.86 42.10 -20.83
CA TYR A 324 19.22 40.81 -20.26
C TYR A 324 20.00 40.99 -18.95
N LEU A 325 19.48 40.40 -17.86
CA LEU A 325 20.28 40.11 -16.67
C LEU A 325 21.11 38.84 -16.85
N SER A 326 20.54 37.89 -17.59
CA SER A 326 21.12 36.60 -17.93
C SER A 326 20.67 36.31 -19.36
N ALA A 327 21.59 36.13 -20.30
CA ALA A 327 21.28 35.85 -21.69
C ALA A 327 21.79 34.45 -22.03
N ASN A 328 20.91 33.44 -21.93
CA ASN A 328 21.26 32.03 -22.12
C ASN A 328 22.55 31.64 -21.38
N GLU A 329 22.65 32.05 -20.11
CA GLU A 329 23.86 31.86 -19.31
C GLU A 329 23.80 30.53 -18.56
N LEU A 330 24.90 29.79 -18.56
CA LEU A 330 25.01 28.55 -17.79
C LEU A 330 25.10 28.83 -16.28
N TRP A 331 24.08 28.44 -15.53
CA TRP A 331 24.07 28.54 -14.07
C TRP A 331 24.55 27.22 -13.45
N ALA A 332 25.87 27.09 -13.30
CA ALA A 332 26.52 25.88 -12.79
C ALA A 332 26.06 25.47 -11.38
N GLU A 333 25.73 26.44 -10.52
CA GLU A 333 25.25 26.19 -9.15
C GLU A 333 23.72 26.17 -9.04
N GLY A 334 22.99 26.35 -10.14
CA GLY A 334 21.52 26.45 -10.13
C GLY A 334 20.96 27.71 -9.47
N LYS A 335 21.84 28.65 -9.09
CA LYS A 335 21.47 29.95 -8.52
C LYS A 335 22.43 31.04 -8.95
N LYS A 336 21.96 32.27 -8.95
CA LYS A 336 22.78 33.45 -9.18
C LYS A 336 22.27 34.65 -8.39
N ARG A 337 23.21 35.37 -7.77
CA ARG A 337 22.93 36.61 -7.05
C ARG A 337 23.18 37.80 -7.97
N PHE A 338 22.30 38.78 -7.89
CA PHE A 338 22.38 40.03 -8.60
C PHE A 338 22.42 41.19 -7.59
N GLU A 339 23.17 42.23 -7.92
CA GLU A 339 23.31 43.41 -7.08
C GLU A 339 22.58 44.59 -7.71
N LEU A 340 21.67 45.19 -6.93
CA LEU A 340 20.90 46.36 -7.27
C LEU A 340 20.28 46.25 -8.68
N ILE A 341 19.35 45.31 -8.85
CA ILE A 341 18.56 45.22 -10.07
C ILE A 341 17.16 45.81 -9.86
N PRO A 342 16.52 46.31 -10.93
CA PRO A 342 15.11 46.71 -10.90
C PRO A 342 14.19 45.61 -10.39
N GLY A 343 13.17 45.99 -9.63
CA GLY A 343 12.03 45.14 -9.32
C GLY A 343 10.98 45.18 -10.44
N PRO A 344 10.13 44.14 -10.56
CA PRO A 344 9.14 43.99 -11.63
C PRO A 344 7.93 44.91 -11.45
N ARG A 345 7.73 45.49 -10.26
CA ARG A 345 6.41 46.02 -9.88
C ARG A 345 5.96 47.24 -10.68
N PHE A 346 6.88 48.14 -11.00
CA PHE A 346 6.54 49.47 -11.51
C PHE A 346 6.92 49.70 -12.97
N MET A 347 7.31 48.65 -13.71
CA MET A 347 7.64 48.78 -15.12
C MET A 347 6.46 49.44 -15.86
N ASN A 348 6.62 50.72 -16.25
CA ASN A 348 5.63 51.50 -17.01
C ASN A 348 5.67 51.09 -18.49
N THR A 349 5.73 49.78 -18.70
CA THR A 349 5.70 49.08 -19.97
C THR A 349 4.68 47.98 -19.86
N THR A 350 4.24 47.48 -21.00
CA THR A 350 3.25 46.42 -21.07
C THR A 350 3.68 45.11 -20.38
N TRP A 351 4.98 44.90 -20.07
CA TRP A 351 5.52 43.62 -19.56
C TRP A 351 6.54 43.74 -18.41
N LYS A 352 6.71 42.63 -17.67
CA LYS A 352 7.63 42.39 -16.53
C LYS A 352 8.81 41.48 -16.91
N TYR A 353 9.57 41.00 -15.92
CA TYR A 353 10.61 39.99 -16.10
C TYR A 353 10.09 38.67 -16.69
N THR A 354 10.84 38.14 -17.65
CA THR A 354 10.64 36.80 -18.22
C THR A 354 11.74 35.87 -17.73
N PHE A 355 11.36 34.66 -17.32
CA PHE A 355 12.27 33.61 -16.87
C PHE A 355 12.14 32.40 -17.80
N LEU A 356 13.24 32.07 -18.45
CA LEU A 356 13.37 30.88 -19.28
C LEU A 356 14.54 30.05 -18.76
N ALA A 357 14.34 28.74 -18.68
CA ALA A 357 15.42 27.79 -18.44
C ALA A 357 15.36 26.71 -19.50
N ASN A 358 16.50 26.35 -20.08
CA ASN A 358 16.61 25.28 -21.05
C ASN A 358 17.90 24.48 -20.84
N HIS A 359 18.00 23.36 -21.55
CA HIS A 359 19.20 22.54 -21.61
C HIS A 359 19.21 21.75 -22.93
N THR A 360 20.37 21.57 -23.56
CA THR A 360 20.48 20.94 -24.89
C THR A 360 20.02 19.48 -24.95
N GLU A 361 19.86 18.84 -23.79
CA GLU A 361 19.49 17.43 -23.63
C GLU A 361 18.02 17.27 -23.21
N ILE A 362 17.31 18.39 -23.04
CA ILE A 362 15.88 18.43 -22.76
C ILE A 362 15.25 19.31 -23.85
N ASP A 363 14.88 18.70 -24.97
CA ASP A 363 14.35 19.39 -26.15
C ASP A 363 12.82 19.24 -26.31
N TRP A 364 12.19 18.33 -25.56
CA TRP A 364 10.73 18.17 -25.53
C TRP A 364 9.99 19.22 -24.68
N LEU A 365 10.72 20.05 -23.93
CA LEU A 365 10.19 21.18 -23.17
C LEU A 365 10.81 22.48 -23.65
N ASP A 366 9.99 23.36 -24.23
CA ASP A 366 10.42 24.70 -24.67
C ASP A 366 10.92 25.57 -23.50
N ASN A 367 10.38 25.36 -22.30
CA ASN A 367 10.80 26.03 -21.07
C ASN A 367 10.70 25.09 -19.87
N LEU A 368 11.82 24.92 -19.16
CA LEU A 368 11.91 24.10 -17.96
C LEU A 368 11.32 24.78 -16.72
N VAL A 369 10.94 26.06 -16.80
CA VAL A 369 10.23 26.78 -15.74
C VAL A 369 8.72 26.50 -15.83
N HIS A 370 8.10 26.12 -14.71
CA HIS A 370 6.68 25.75 -14.68
C HIS A 370 5.75 26.97 -14.59
N THR A 371 5.52 27.66 -15.70
CA THR A 371 4.78 28.94 -15.77
C THR A 371 3.40 28.92 -15.08
N ALA A 372 2.66 27.80 -15.13
CA ALA A 372 1.34 27.68 -14.49
C ALA A 372 1.34 27.51 -12.96
N LEU A 373 2.48 27.22 -12.33
CA LEU A 373 2.65 27.04 -10.88
C LEU A 373 3.66 28.03 -10.27
N VAL A 374 4.24 28.91 -11.10
CA VAL A 374 5.23 29.91 -10.66
C VAL A 374 4.51 31.03 -9.89
N LEU A 375 4.50 30.90 -8.57
CA LEU A 375 4.02 31.94 -7.66
C LEU A 375 5.08 33.04 -7.44
N ASN A 376 6.36 32.79 -7.73
CA ASN A 376 7.47 33.63 -7.27
C ASN A 376 8.05 34.62 -8.29
N ASN A 377 7.85 34.43 -9.60
CA ASN A 377 8.19 35.47 -10.58
C ASN A 377 7.32 36.73 -10.35
N GLU A 378 6.12 36.54 -9.80
CA GLU A 378 5.07 37.57 -9.76
C GLU A 378 4.75 38.10 -8.36
N THR A 379 5.16 37.39 -7.30
CA THR A 379 5.13 37.89 -5.90
C THR A 379 6.40 38.64 -5.51
N PHE A 380 7.41 38.68 -6.40
CA PHE A 380 8.56 39.57 -6.27
C PHE A 380 8.05 41.02 -6.24
N GLY A 381 7.94 41.62 -5.05
CA GLY A 381 7.41 42.97 -4.83
C GLY A 381 5.97 43.07 -4.29
N ASP A 382 5.33 41.96 -3.91
CA ASP A 382 3.96 41.97 -3.36
C ASP A 382 3.91 41.81 -1.82
N GLY A 383 2.84 42.28 -1.17
CA GLY A 383 2.66 42.18 0.28
C GLY A 383 3.73 42.88 1.14
N ALA A 384 4.26 42.19 2.17
CA ALA A 384 5.21 42.71 3.16
C ALA A 384 6.56 43.21 2.57
N LEU A 385 6.88 42.76 1.35
CA LEU A 385 8.02 43.25 0.57
C LEU A 385 7.88 44.73 0.18
N ARG A 386 6.69 45.35 0.33
CA ARG A 386 6.43 46.80 0.22
C ARG A 386 7.26 47.65 1.18
N THR A 387 7.51 47.13 2.37
CA THR A 387 8.14 47.88 3.46
C THR A 387 9.63 48.09 3.18
N ALA A 388 10.19 49.22 3.61
CA ALA A 388 11.64 49.42 3.56
C ALA A 388 12.34 48.22 4.23
N SER A 389 13.28 47.60 3.51
CA SER A 389 14.07 46.48 4.01
C SER A 389 15.43 46.99 4.41
N ALA A 390 15.90 46.63 5.60
CA ALA A 390 17.23 47.04 6.08
C ALA A 390 18.37 46.44 5.25
N THR A 391 18.13 45.36 4.49
CA THR A 391 19.17 44.61 3.78
C THR A 391 18.99 44.52 2.28
N LYS A 392 17.83 44.88 1.70
CA LYS A 392 17.44 44.77 0.26
C LYS A 392 17.61 43.38 -0.40
N ASP A 393 18.22 42.43 0.30
CA ASP A 393 18.45 41.05 -0.09
C ASP A 393 17.14 40.24 -0.08
N ILE A 394 16.97 39.41 -1.10
CA ILE A 394 15.78 38.57 -1.28
C ILE A 394 16.12 37.27 -1.99
N ASP A 395 15.61 36.15 -1.48
CA ASP A 395 15.76 34.84 -2.11
C ASP A 395 14.50 34.51 -2.90
N VAL A 396 14.66 34.12 -4.16
CA VAL A 396 13.55 33.89 -5.09
C VAL A 396 13.70 32.52 -5.75
N PRO A 397 13.02 31.49 -5.23
CA PRO A 397 12.99 30.19 -5.89
C PRO A 397 12.04 30.21 -7.09
N ILE A 398 12.57 29.90 -8.27
CA ILE A 398 11.85 29.75 -9.53
C ILE A 398 11.57 28.26 -9.72
N MET A 399 10.29 27.90 -9.74
CA MET A 399 9.88 26.51 -9.79
C MET A 399 10.05 25.93 -11.20
N LEU A 400 10.70 24.76 -11.25
CA LEU A 400 10.91 23.99 -12.47
C LEU A 400 9.74 23.02 -12.73
N ALA A 401 9.53 22.67 -14.00
CA ALA A 401 8.53 21.70 -14.44
C ALA A 401 9.01 20.26 -14.21
N ALA A 402 9.16 19.89 -12.94
CA ALA A 402 9.69 18.59 -12.53
C ALA A 402 9.18 18.17 -11.15
N ALA A 403 9.11 16.86 -10.93
CA ALA A 403 8.88 16.29 -9.62
C ALA A 403 10.11 16.47 -8.73
N LYS A 404 9.92 16.78 -7.45
CA LYS A 404 10.99 16.69 -6.46
C LYS A 404 11.30 15.23 -6.10
N GLN A 405 10.24 14.43 -5.99
CA GLN A 405 10.28 13.03 -5.56
C GLN A 405 9.18 12.25 -6.29
N VAL A 406 9.40 10.96 -6.51
CA VAL A 406 8.38 9.99 -6.92
C VAL A 406 8.15 9.04 -5.75
N LEU A 407 6.90 8.84 -5.36
CA LEU A 407 6.47 7.93 -4.31
C LEU A 407 5.75 6.74 -4.96
N PHE A 408 6.28 5.54 -4.81
CA PHE A 408 5.52 4.31 -5.02
C PHE A 408 4.85 3.92 -3.71
N GLU A 409 3.52 3.82 -3.70
CA GLU A 409 2.75 3.37 -2.55
C GLU A 409 2.07 2.04 -2.90
N VAL A 410 2.39 0.98 -2.14
CA VAL A 410 1.91 -0.37 -2.42
C VAL A 410 0.91 -0.78 -1.33
N LEU A 411 -0.36 -0.89 -1.72
CA LEU A 411 -1.49 -1.06 -0.80
C LEU A 411 -2.23 -2.36 -1.06
N THR A 412 -2.74 -2.96 0.03
CA THR A 412 -3.74 -4.02 -0.05
C THR A 412 -5.05 -3.61 0.60
N TRP A 413 -6.15 -3.95 -0.05
CA TRP A 413 -7.50 -3.53 0.34
C TRP A 413 -8.29 -4.70 0.91
N ARG A 414 -8.89 -4.49 2.07
CA ARG A 414 -9.73 -5.47 2.78
C ARG A 414 -11.10 -4.90 3.06
N ASP A 415 -12.14 -5.71 2.91
CA ASP A 415 -13.48 -5.36 3.41
C ASP A 415 -13.56 -5.41 4.94
N GLU A 416 -13.96 -4.29 5.54
CA GLU A 416 -14.28 -4.16 6.95
C GLU A 416 -15.71 -3.65 7.12
N ALA A 417 -16.66 -4.59 7.23
CA ALA A 417 -18.09 -4.31 7.42
C ALA A 417 -18.71 -3.45 6.29
N GLY A 418 -18.34 -3.75 5.03
CA GLY A 418 -18.81 -3.04 3.84
C GLY A 418 -17.97 -1.81 3.50
N ILE A 419 -16.82 -1.62 4.14
CA ILE A 419 -15.90 -0.50 3.92
C ILE A 419 -14.54 -1.06 3.50
N ALA A 420 -14.13 -0.80 2.27
CA ALA A 420 -12.79 -1.15 1.83
C ALA A 420 -11.75 -0.31 2.58
N THR A 421 -10.80 -1.00 3.18
CA THR A 421 -9.83 -0.43 4.10
C THR A 421 -8.43 -0.81 3.62
N ALA A 422 -7.59 0.19 3.36
CA ALA A 422 -6.23 0.02 2.84
C ALA A 422 -5.21 -0.29 3.94
N TYR A 423 -4.28 -1.19 3.63
CA TYR A 423 -3.15 -1.57 4.46
C TYR A 423 -1.86 -1.55 3.65
N PRO A 424 -0.74 -1.11 4.25
CA PRO A 424 0.54 -1.09 3.56
C PRO A 424 1.07 -2.51 3.32
N ILE A 425 1.75 -2.71 2.19
CA ILE A 425 2.40 -3.98 1.86
C ILE A 425 3.93 -3.85 1.96
N PRO A 426 4.55 -4.29 3.08
CA PRO A 426 6.00 -4.24 3.24
C PRO A 426 6.73 -5.39 2.52
N GLY A 427 7.97 -5.15 2.12
CA GLY A 427 8.88 -6.17 1.61
C GLY A 427 8.73 -6.54 0.13
N TYR A 428 7.92 -5.81 -0.64
CA TYR A 428 7.78 -6.00 -2.08
C TYR A 428 8.86 -5.22 -2.83
N THR A 429 9.40 -5.78 -3.90
CA THR A 429 10.45 -5.16 -4.71
C THR A 429 9.82 -4.34 -5.82
N VAL A 430 10.06 -3.03 -5.81
CA VAL A 430 9.72 -2.09 -6.88
C VAL A 430 10.95 -1.94 -7.78
N LYS A 431 10.89 -2.47 -8.99
CA LYS A 431 11.85 -2.17 -10.06
C LYS A 431 11.33 -0.99 -10.85
N TYR A 432 12.20 -0.06 -11.24
CA TYR A 432 11.79 1.15 -11.95
C TYR A 432 12.84 1.65 -12.95
N VAL A 433 12.36 2.35 -13.98
CA VAL A 433 13.16 3.16 -14.90
C VAL A 433 12.37 4.45 -15.18
N ILE A 434 12.95 5.61 -14.88
CA ILE A 434 12.39 6.92 -15.18
C ILE A 434 13.19 7.50 -16.33
N ARG A 435 12.57 7.64 -17.50
CA ARG A 435 13.23 8.07 -18.73
C ARG A 435 12.34 8.96 -19.58
N GLU A 436 12.94 9.73 -20.48
CA GLU A 436 12.23 10.43 -21.55
C GLU A 436 11.45 9.41 -22.40
N THR A 437 10.24 9.79 -22.84
CA THR A 437 9.45 8.99 -23.78
C THR A 437 10.24 8.74 -25.06
N GLY A 438 10.35 7.47 -25.49
CA GLY A 438 11.20 7.05 -26.61
C GLY A 438 12.64 6.70 -26.20
N GLY A 439 13.02 6.89 -24.92
CA GLY A 439 14.22 6.30 -24.31
C GLY A 439 15.54 7.07 -24.48
N GLY A 440 15.53 8.36 -24.81
CA GLY A 440 16.74 9.18 -24.97
C GLY A 440 17.49 9.43 -23.65
N LEU A 441 16.86 10.12 -22.70
CA LEU A 441 17.44 10.41 -21.37
C LEU A 441 16.91 9.46 -20.28
N VAL A 442 17.80 8.87 -19.46
CA VAL A 442 17.41 8.09 -18.25
C VAL A 442 17.79 8.82 -16.97
N ALA A 443 16.79 9.31 -16.22
CA ALA A 443 16.99 10.00 -14.96
C ALA A 443 17.35 9.05 -13.82
N ALA A 444 16.62 7.95 -13.68
CA ALA A 444 16.85 6.97 -12.65
C ALA A 444 16.47 5.56 -13.12
N GLU A 445 17.23 4.56 -12.70
CA GLU A 445 16.91 3.15 -12.88
C GLU A 445 17.37 2.38 -11.65
N GLY A 446 16.65 1.32 -11.28
CA GLY A 446 17.04 0.48 -10.16
C GLY A 446 15.92 -0.36 -9.60
N GLU A 447 16.16 -0.86 -8.40
CA GLU A 447 15.19 -1.61 -7.61
C GLU A 447 15.26 -1.18 -6.14
N ALA A 448 14.10 -1.13 -5.49
CA ALA A 448 13.97 -0.78 -4.08
C ALA A 448 12.89 -1.65 -3.44
N VAL A 449 12.94 -1.82 -2.13
CA VAL A 449 11.98 -2.65 -1.39
C VAL A 449 11.07 -1.75 -0.57
N THR A 450 9.76 -2.02 -0.58
CA THR A 450 8.79 -1.28 0.22
C THR A 450 9.09 -1.42 1.71
N ASP A 451 9.08 -0.29 2.42
CA ASP A 451 9.35 -0.26 3.85
C ASP A 451 8.14 -0.72 4.70
N ALA A 452 8.20 -0.54 6.01
CA ALA A 452 7.11 -0.92 6.92
C ALA A 452 5.80 -0.15 6.67
N GLU A 453 5.87 1.00 6.00
CA GLU A 453 4.73 1.81 5.60
C GLU A 453 4.25 1.49 4.17
N GLY A 454 4.86 0.51 3.48
CA GLY A 454 4.42 0.09 2.15
C GLY A 454 4.91 0.98 1.01
N LYS A 455 5.90 1.86 1.26
CA LYS A 455 6.37 2.85 0.29
C LYS A 455 7.79 2.63 -0.22
N VAL A 456 8.05 3.17 -1.41
CA VAL A 456 9.38 3.47 -1.95
C VAL A 456 9.40 4.93 -2.39
N VAL A 457 10.37 5.71 -1.89
CA VAL A 457 10.53 7.13 -2.25
C VAL A 457 11.81 7.31 -3.06
N LEU A 458 11.66 7.76 -4.30
CA LEU A 458 12.76 8.16 -5.16
C LEU A 458 12.89 9.68 -5.13
N SER A 459 14.11 10.19 -4.96
CA SER A 459 14.38 11.62 -5.01
C SER A 459 15.02 12.00 -6.33
N SER A 460 14.59 13.12 -6.89
CA SER A 460 15.30 13.73 -8.01
C SER A 460 16.69 14.19 -7.58
N GLY A 461 17.63 14.14 -8.52
CA GLY A 461 18.96 14.70 -8.34
C GLY A 461 18.98 16.23 -8.44
N ASP A 462 20.17 16.79 -8.27
CA ASP A 462 20.45 18.23 -8.37
C ASP A 462 21.07 18.61 -9.73
N THR A 463 21.08 17.69 -10.70
CA THR A 463 21.62 17.91 -12.06
C THR A 463 20.57 17.57 -13.10
N VAL A 464 20.59 18.26 -14.24
CA VAL A 464 19.56 18.16 -15.29
C VAL A 464 19.23 16.71 -15.66
N TYR A 465 20.23 15.85 -15.78
CA TYR A 465 20.08 14.44 -16.18
C TYR A 465 19.47 13.53 -15.11
N LYS A 466 19.34 13.99 -13.87
CA LYS A 466 18.84 13.22 -12.71
C LYS A 466 17.53 13.77 -12.15
N VAL A 467 17.00 14.82 -12.77
CA VAL A 467 15.72 15.42 -12.41
C VAL A 467 14.58 14.67 -13.09
N PHE A 468 13.44 14.55 -12.41
CA PHE A 468 12.25 13.89 -12.93
C PHE A 468 11.34 14.92 -13.63
N TRP A 469 11.68 15.28 -14.86
CA TRP A 469 10.98 16.29 -15.64
C TRP A 469 9.56 15.88 -16.05
N VAL A 470 8.69 16.86 -16.25
CA VAL A 470 7.40 16.66 -16.93
C VAL A 470 7.64 16.07 -18.33
N GLY A 471 6.77 15.14 -18.74
CA GLY A 471 6.88 14.41 -20.01
C GLY A 471 7.76 13.16 -19.93
N MET A 472 8.41 12.88 -18.79
CA MET A 472 9.13 11.61 -18.59
C MET A 472 8.17 10.47 -18.24
N THR A 473 8.51 9.28 -18.72
CA THR A 473 7.83 8.00 -18.46
C THR A 473 8.50 7.23 -17.32
N ILE A 474 7.70 6.86 -16.32
CA ILE A 474 8.03 5.96 -15.23
C ILE A 474 7.60 4.55 -15.64
N ARG A 475 8.58 3.71 -15.96
CA ARG A 475 8.40 2.27 -16.07
C ARG A 475 8.57 1.64 -14.71
N TYR A 476 7.66 0.77 -14.30
CA TYR A 476 7.80 0.09 -13.02
C TYR A 476 7.22 -1.32 -13.01
N ARG A 477 7.70 -2.11 -12.05
CA ARG A 477 7.24 -3.45 -11.74
C ARG A 477 7.28 -3.67 -10.23
N VAL A 478 6.23 -4.27 -9.69
CA VAL A 478 6.15 -4.56 -8.25
C VAL A 478 6.07 -6.07 -8.07
N GLU A 479 7.11 -6.65 -7.50
CA GLU A 479 7.30 -8.10 -7.35
C GLU A 479 7.21 -8.50 -5.87
N PRO A 480 6.61 -9.66 -5.56
CA PRO A 480 6.60 -10.17 -4.19
C PRO A 480 8.01 -10.59 -3.73
N PRO A 481 8.25 -10.73 -2.42
CA PRO A 481 9.54 -11.18 -1.89
C PRO A 481 10.01 -12.50 -2.51
N GLU A 482 11.32 -12.74 -2.59
CA GLU A 482 11.93 -13.96 -3.20
C GLU A 482 11.30 -15.28 -2.71
N LYS A 483 10.91 -15.36 -1.43
CA LYS A 483 10.22 -16.53 -0.86
C LYS A 483 8.90 -16.86 -1.59
N PHE A 484 8.27 -15.86 -2.18
CA PHE A 484 6.97 -15.91 -2.87
C PHE A 484 7.08 -15.58 -4.36
N LYS A 485 8.28 -15.64 -4.95
CA LYS A 485 8.51 -15.31 -6.37
C LYS A 485 7.69 -16.13 -7.36
N ASP A 486 7.27 -17.32 -6.95
CA ASP A 486 6.44 -18.22 -7.77
C ASP A 486 4.97 -17.77 -7.84
N MET A 487 4.60 -16.70 -7.13
CA MET A 487 3.28 -16.06 -7.27
C MET A 487 3.24 -15.22 -8.54
N THR A 488 2.19 -15.39 -9.32
CA THR A 488 2.04 -14.76 -10.64
C THR A 488 1.39 -13.37 -10.57
N HIS A 489 1.38 -12.74 -9.38
CA HIS A 489 0.80 -11.41 -9.12
C HIS A 489 1.87 -10.40 -8.71
N ALA A 490 2.99 -10.40 -9.43
CA ALA A 490 3.63 -9.12 -9.65
C ALA A 490 2.60 -8.18 -10.33
N TYR A 491 2.66 -6.87 -10.09
CA TYR A 491 1.75 -5.91 -10.74
C TYR A 491 2.10 -5.78 -12.24
N TYR A 492 1.79 -6.81 -13.03
CA TYR A 492 1.78 -6.85 -14.50
C TYR A 492 1.20 -8.19 -15.01
N PRO A 493 0.66 -8.27 -16.24
CA PRO A 493 -0.05 -9.47 -16.71
C PRO A 493 0.84 -10.60 -17.24
N ASP A 494 2.07 -10.31 -17.66
CA ASP A 494 2.94 -11.30 -18.32
C ASP A 494 4.30 -11.42 -17.63
N GLU A 495 4.67 -12.65 -17.28
CA GLU A 495 5.96 -13.06 -16.71
C GLU A 495 7.12 -12.93 -17.70
N GLU A 496 6.95 -12.17 -18.79
CA GLU A 496 8.04 -11.83 -19.70
C GLU A 496 8.85 -10.67 -19.10
N PRO A 497 10.17 -10.84 -18.87
CA PRO A 497 11.02 -9.83 -18.26
C PRO A 497 11.09 -8.49 -19.02
N THR A 498 10.49 -8.40 -20.20
CA THR A 498 10.51 -7.27 -21.12
C THR A 498 9.37 -6.28 -20.92
N HIS A 499 8.23 -6.67 -20.32
CA HIS A 499 7.06 -5.78 -20.18
C HIS A 499 7.13 -4.95 -18.88
N TRP A 500 6.68 -3.68 -18.94
CA TRP A 500 6.69 -2.74 -17.80
C TRP A 500 5.37 -1.98 -17.69
N ALA A 501 4.89 -1.73 -16.47
CA ALA A 501 3.79 -0.79 -16.26
C ALA A 501 4.30 0.64 -16.45
N ILE A 502 3.46 1.53 -16.99
CA ILE A 502 3.81 2.91 -17.32
C ILE A 502 3.00 3.91 -16.49
N ALA A 503 3.65 4.97 -16.05
CA ALA A 503 3.03 6.21 -15.58
C ALA A 503 3.79 7.41 -16.17
N GLN A 504 3.09 8.46 -16.60
CA GLN A 504 3.71 9.66 -17.18
C GLN A 504 3.73 10.80 -16.16
N ILE A 505 4.89 11.44 -15.97
CA ILE A 505 5.00 12.60 -15.08
C ILE A 505 4.33 13.80 -15.76
N ASP A 506 3.18 14.21 -15.24
CA ASP A 506 2.41 15.32 -15.80
C ASP A 506 1.69 16.13 -14.70
N THR A 507 1.05 17.23 -15.11
CA THR A 507 0.24 18.11 -14.28
C THR A 507 -1.03 18.52 -15.01
N TRP A 508 -2.20 18.26 -14.43
CA TRP A 508 -3.48 18.66 -15.01
C TRP A 508 -4.46 19.12 -13.94
N PHE A 509 -5.52 19.81 -14.37
CA PHE A 509 -6.51 20.41 -13.47
C PHE A 509 -7.91 19.86 -13.74
N THR A 510 -8.62 19.49 -12.68
CA THR A 510 -9.99 18.99 -12.73
C THR A 510 -10.94 19.98 -12.06
N SER A 511 -12.05 20.33 -12.71
CA SER A 511 -13.05 21.22 -12.12
C SER A 511 -13.82 20.52 -10.99
N VAL A 512 -13.88 21.16 -9.82
CA VAL A 512 -14.62 20.73 -8.63
C VAL A 512 -15.46 21.90 -8.08
N SER A 513 -16.40 21.63 -7.18
CA SER A 513 -17.29 22.68 -6.63
C SER A 513 -16.57 23.83 -5.93
N GLU A 514 -15.36 23.57 -5.41
CA GLU A 514 -14.54 24.55 -4.70
C GLU A 514 -13.51 25.28 -5.61
N GLY A 515 -13.35 24.88 -6.88
CA GLY A 515 -12.37 25.45 -7.79
C GLY A 515 -11.78 24.45 -8.79
N LEU A 516 -10.50 24.60 -9.13
CA LEU A 516 -9.71 23.73 -10.00
C LEU A 516 -8.74 22.91 -9.16
N LEU A 517 -9.00 21.61 -9.08
CA LEU A 517 -8.16 20.66 -8.39
C LEU A 517 -6.90 20.34 -9.20
N CYS A 518 -5.71 20.56 -8.65
CA CYS A 518 -4.46 20.13 -9.28
C CYS A 518 -4.23 18.61 -9.07
N ASN A 519 -3.83 17.90 -10.12
CA ASN A 519 -3.40 16.50 -10.08
C ASN A 519 -1.98 16.36 -10.67
N GLY A 520 -1.27 15.28 -10.34
CA GLY A 520 0.12 15.08 -10.70
C GLY A 520 1.06 15.97 -9.88
N LEU A 521 1.88 16.81 -10.52
CA LEU A 521 2.78 17.73 -9.82
C LEU A 521 2.02 18.92 -9.24
N CYS A 522 1.82 18.89 -7.92
CA CYS A 522 1.15 19.98 -7.22
C CYS A 522 2.01 20.53 -6.10
N THR A 523 2.05 21.85 -6.01
CA THR A 523 2.62 22.57 -4.88
C THR A 523 1.57 22.93 -3.86
N TYR A 524 2.02 23.05 -2.63
CA TYR A 524 1.44 23.98 -1.68
C TYR A 524 2.27 25.25 -1.74
N SER A 525 1.63 26.40 -1.65
CA SER A 525 2.37 27.64 -1.65
C SER A 525 1.65 28.77 -0.95
N LYS A 526 0.32 28.74 -0.74
CA LYS A 526 -0.34 29.80 0.04
C LYS A 526 -0.15 29.66 1.54
N LEU A 527 -0.09 28.42 2.05
CA LEU A 527 0.10 28.11 3.47
C LEU A 527 1.45 27.46 3.79
N TYR A 528 2.10 26.81 2.81
CA TYR A 528 3.31 26.02 3.03
C TYR A 528 4.19 25.98 1.78
N PRO A 529 5.53 26.10 1.85
CA PRO A 529 6.40 26.29 0.67
C PRO A 529 6.94 24.98 0.04
N ARG A 530 6.18 23.87 0.03
CA ARG A 530 6.71 22.56 -0.38
C ARG A 530 5.88 21.90 -1.49
N SER A 531 6.55 21.15 -2.38
CA SER A 531 5.92 20.33 -3.43
C SER A 531 5.65 18.91 -2.93
N LYS A 532 4.52 18.33 -3.32
CA LYS A 532 4.22 16.91 -3.06
C LYS A 532 5.09 15.99 -3.90
N PRO A 533 5.33 14.74 -3.45
CA PRO A 533 5.83 13.71 -4.34
C PRO A 533 4.80 13.39 -5.45
N TYR A 534 5.30 13.07 -6.63
CA TYR A 534 4.51 12.45 -7.69
C TYR A 534 4.18 11.02 -7.28
N LEU A 535 2.89 10.65 -7.25
CA LEU A 535 2.43 9.37 -6.69
C LEU A 535 2.23 8.33 -7.78
N VAL A 536 2.80 7.14 -7.58
CA VAL A 536 2.49 5.91 -8.31
C VAL A 536 1.88 4.92 -7.33
N GLU A 537 0.57 4.72 -7.41
CA GLU A 537 -0.16 3.80 -6.54
C GLU A 537 -0.22 2.39 -7.16
N VAL A 538 -0.04 1.37 -6.32
CA VAL A 538 -0.08 -0.04 -6.71
C VAL A 538 -1.02 -0.79 -5.78
N ASP A 539 -2.22 -1.11 -6.29
CA ASP A 539 -3.31 -1.68 -5.51
C ASP A 539 -3.45 -3.21 -5.66
N TYR A 540 -3.61 -3.87 -4.52
CA TYR A 540 -3.95 -5.29 -4.41
C TYR A 540 -5.23 -5.48 -3.58
N THR A 541 -5.96 -6.57 -3.79
CA THR A 541 -7.02 -6.98 -2.87
C THR A 541 -6.54 -8.08 -1.94
N ALA A 542 -6.85 -7.95 -0.65
CA ALA A 542 -6.47 -8.91 0.37
C ALA A 542 -7.47 -10.07 0.42
N VAL A 543 -7.00 -11.29 0.15
CA VAL A 543 -7.79 -12.51 0.33
C VAL A 543 -7.23 -13.33 1.49
N THR A 544 -8.12 -13.94 2.27
CA THR A 544 -7.72 -14.85 3.36
C THR A 544 -8.56 -16.12 3.34
N ALA A 545 -7.98 -17.22 3.80
CA ALA A 545 -8.72 -18.45 4.05
C ALA A 545 -8.41 -18.97 5.44
N ARG A 546 -9.35 -19.71 6.03
CA ARG A 546 -9.08 -20.49 7.23
C ARG A 546 -9.23 -21.96 6.92
N ALA A 547 -8.19 -22.76 7.10
CA ALA A 547 -8.30 -24.20 6.96
C ALA A 547 -8.76 -24.84 8.28
N THR A 548 -9.81 -25.65 8.20
CA THR A 548 -10.26 -26.54 9.28
C THR A 548 -10.27 -27.97 8.79
N ASP A 549 -10.01 -28.93 9.66
CA ASP A 549 -10.19 -30.34 9.31
C ASP A 549 -11.66 -30.75 9.37
N TYR A 550 -11.95 -32.01 9.05
CA TYR A 550 -13.31 -32.53 9.04
C TYR A 550 -13.94 -32.68 10.45
N ASN A 551 -13.14 -32.51 11.52
CA ASN A 551 -13.61 -32.40 12.91
C ASN A 551 -13.84 -30.93 13.32
N GLY A 552 -13.59 -29.96 12.43
CA GLY A 552 -13.71 -28.52 12.68
C GLY A 552 -12.52 -27.91 13.42
N ARG A 553 -11.42 -28.64 13.62
CA ARG A 553 -10.22 -28.10 14.26
C ARG A 553 -9.47 -27.21 13.27
N PRO A 554 -8.96 -26.04 13.68
CA PRO A 554 -8.08 -25.25 12.83
C PRO A 554 -6.82 -26.03 12.46
N VAL A 555 -6.40 -25.94 11.21
CA VAL A 555 -5.21 -26.63 10.69
C VAL A 555 -4.10 -25.62 10.51
N ILE A 556 -2.97 -25.83 11.17
CA ILE A 556 -1.80 -24.94 11.16
C ILE A 556 -0.73 -25.53 10.24
N GLY A 557 -0.07 -24.72 9.42
CA GLY A 557 0.95 -25.16 8.46
C GLY A 557 0.38 -25.84 7.22
N ALA A 558 -0.93 -25.72 6.96
CA ALA A 558 -1.51 -26.12 5.69
C ALA A 558 -1.20 -25.05 4.63
N LEU A 559 -0.73 -25.48 3.45
CA LEU A 559 -0.46 -24.58 2.34
C LEU A 559 -1.77 -24.28 1.62
N VAL A 560 -2.20 -23.01 1.63
CA VAL A 560 -3.35 -22.53 0.86
C VAL A 560 -2.84 -21.83 -0.39
N GLN A 561 -3.42 -22.16 -1.54
CA GLN A 561 -3.13 -21.56 -2.82
C GLN A 561 -4.41 -20.99 -3.44
N LEU A 562 -4.29 -19.80 -4.01
CA LEU A 562 -5.27 -19.21 -4.91
C LEU A 562 -4.77 -19.39 -6.32
N TRP A 563 -5.58 -19.93 -7.22
CA TRP A 563 -5.24 -20.07 -8.64
C TRP A 563 -6.19 -19.20 -9.46
N ASP A 564 -5.66 -18.29 -10.26
CA ASP A 564 -6.50 -17.50 -11.17
C ASP A 564 -7.14 -18.41 -12.21
N LYS A 565 -8.47 -18.40 -12.27
CA LYS A 565 -9.24 -19.26 -13.15
C LYS A 565 -9.01 -18.94 -14.63
N ALA A 566 -8.80 -17.66 -14.96
CA ALA A 566 -8.67 -17.23 -16.35
C ALA A 566 -7.31 -17.64 -16.93
N SER A 567 -6.22 -17.33 -16.22
CA SER A 567 -4.86 -17.65 -16.68
C SER A 567 -4.40 -19.08 -16.34
N GLY A 568 -5.02 -19.72 -15.35
CA GLY A 568 -4.57 -21.02 -14.83
C GLY A 568 -3.25 -20.93 -14.04
N LYS A 569 -2.86 -19.73 -13.62
CA LYS A 569 -1.61 -19.47 -12.89
C LYS A 569 -1.82 -19.32 -11.38
N LEU A 570 -0.75 -19.49 -10.60
CA LEU A 570 -0.78 -19.42 -9.13
C LEU A 570 -0.86 -17.95 -8.67
N ALA A 571 -2.03 -17.54 -8.20
CA ALA A 571 -2.30 -16.16 -7.88
C ALA A 571 -1.55 -15.66 -6.64
N ALA A 572 -1.77 -16.37 -5.53
CA ALA A 572 -1.11 -16.12 -4.26
C ALA A 572 -1.14 -17.40 -3.43
N TYR A 573 -0.21 -17.53 -2.49
CA TYR A 573 -0.25 -18.66 -1.56
C TYR A 573 0.28 -18.25 -0.20
N PHE A 574 -0.20 -18.94 0.83
CA PHE A 574 0.31 -18.79 2.19
C PHE A 574 0.05 -20.03 3.04
N GLU A 575 0.90 -20.26 4.03
CA GLU A 575 0.67 -21.30 5.04
C GLU A 575 -0.24 -20.80 6.16
N THR A 576 -1.14 -21.64 6.65
CA THR A 576 -1.97 -21.27 7.80
C THR A 576 -1.14 -21.11 9.08
N VAL A 577 -1.46 -20.11 9.90
CA VAL A 577 -0.69 -19.73 11.09
C VAL A 577 -1.48 -19.96 12.39
N ASP A 578 -0.79 -19.91 13.53
CA ASP A 578 -1.35 -20.01 14.88
C ASP A 578 -1.29 -18.71 15.70
N TYR A 579 -0.73 -17.63 15.14
CA TYR A 579 -0.60 -16.34 15.80
C TYR A 579 -1.45 -15.25 15.11
N THR A 580 -1.65 -14.17 15.84
CA THR A 580 -2.24 -12.93 15.33
C THR A 580 -1.18 -11.84 15.21
N TRP A 581 -1.43 -10.84 14.37
CA TRP A 581 -0.63 -9.62 14.33
C TRP A 581 -1.53 -8.39 14.17
N GLU A 582 -0.99 -7.23 14.49
CA GLU A 582 -1.69 -5.96 14.33
C GLU A 582 -1.15 -5.19 13.12
N ALA A 583 -2.04 -4.58 12.35
CA ALA A 583 -1.66 -3.59 11.33
C ALA A 583 -2.59 -2.37 11.43
N LYS A 584 -2.03 -1.19 11.19
CA LYS A 584 -2.81 0.04 11.15
C LYS A 584 -3.27 0.30 9.72
N PRO A 585 -4.56 0.58 9.51
CA PRO A 585 -5.02 1.02 8.20
C PRO A 585 -4.46 2.38 7.83
N VAL A 586 -4.24 2.62 6.54
CA VAL A 586 -3.88 3.94 6.02
C VAL A 586 -5.07 4.89 6.17
N ASN A 587 -4.80 6.13 6.58
CA ASN A 587 -5.76 7.23 6.54
C ASN A 587 -5.74 7.82 5.12
N MET A 588 -6.50 7.22 4.22
CA MET A 588 -6.52 7.61 2.80
C MET A 588 -6.86 9.09 2.58
N THR A 589 -7.76 9.67 3.39
CA THR A 589 -8.10 11.10 3.29
C THR A 589 -6.88 11.98 3.58
N GLY A 590 -6.15 11.69 4.66
CA GLY A 590 -4.92 12.42 5.00
C GLY A 590 -3.78 12.14 4.03
N PHE A 591 -3.68 10.91 3.52
CA PHE A 591 -2.65 10.51 2.57
C PHE A 591 -2.80 11.28 1.27
N TRP A 592 -3.95 11.25 0.60
CA TRP A 592 -4.17 12.00 -0.64
C TRP A 592 -4.05 13.50 -0.46
N ALA A 593 -4.46 14.00 0.72
CA ALA A 593 -4.29 15.40 1.05
C ALA A 593 -2.83 15.83 0.96
N THR A 594 -1.82 14.95 1.17
CA THR A 594 -0.38 15.26 1.26
C THR A 594 0.56 14.42 0.38
N HIS A 595 0.08 13.34 -0.24
CA HIS A 595 0.87 12.20 -0.72
C HIS A 595 1.90 11.73 0.32
N GLY A 596 1.49 11.73 1.59
CA GLY A 596 2.35 11.43 2.73
C GLY A 596 3.38 12.51 3.07
N LEU A 597 3.43 13.66 2.38
CA LEU A 597 4.39 14.71 2.72
C LEU A 597 4.13 15.27 4.14
N ASP A 598 5.07 15.05 5.05
CA ASP A 598 5.12 15.73 6.35
C ASP A 598 5.52 17.19 6.12
N MET A 599 4.59 18.11 6.36
CA MET A 599 4.79 19.53 6.07
C MET A 599 5.88 20.19 6.94
N ALA A 600 6.13 19.65 8.14
CA ALA A 600 7.12 20.19 9.06
C ALA A 600 8.54 19.76 8.67
N THR A 601 8.72 18.49 8.30
CA THR A 601 10.06 17.96 7.98
C THR A 601 10.35 17.94 6.48
N GLY A 602 9.33 17.78 5.64
CA GLY A 602 9.42 17.52 4.20
C GLY A 602 9.77 16.09 3.83
N GLU A 603 9.70 15.18 4.79
CA GLU A 603 9.84 13.75 4.56
C GLU A 603 8.49 13.16 4.20
N VAL A 604 8.49 12.06 3.45
CA VAL A 604 7.27 11.31 3.17
C VAL A 604 7.00 10.33 4.32
N LYS A 605 5.84 10.45 4.97
CA LYS A 605 5.29 9.59 6.04
C LYS A 605 3.83 9.28 5.75
N ILE A 606 3.50 8.00 5.67
CA ILE A 606 2.13 7.56 5.39
C ILE A 606 1.28 7.80 6.63
N PRO A 607 0.17 8.56 6.53
CA PRO A 607 -0.70 8.79 7.67
C PRO A 607 -1.54 7.53 7.92
N PHE A 608 -1.53 7.04 9.16
CA PHE A 608 -2.30 5.87 9.58
C PHE A 608 -3.48 6.25 10.47
N GLN A 609 -4.53 5.43 10.44
CA GLN A 609 -5.61 5.51 11.42
C GLN A 609 -5.09 5.15 12.83
N GLU A 610 -5.67 5.73 13.87
CA GLU A 610 -5.23 5.50 15.25
C GLU A 610 -5.39 4.05 15.70
N LYS A 611 -6.52 3.42 15.31
CA LYS A 611 -6.91 2.09 15.75
C LYS A 611 -6.32 1.01 14.84
N ALA A 612 -5.43 0.18 15.39
CA ALA A 612 -4.94 -1.02 14.71
C ALA A 612 -6.04 -2.09 14.56
N ARG A 613 -5.90 -2.96 13.56
CA ARG A 613 -6.73 -4.16 13.39
C ARG A 613 -5.92 -5.41 13.62
N VAL A 614 -6.58 -6.42 14.17
CA VAL A 614 -6.01 -7.74 14.41
C VAL A 614 -6.26 -8.62 13.19
N PHE A 615 -5.21 -9.28 12.73
CA PHE A 615 -5.22 -10.23 11.63
C PHE A 615 -4.73 -11.60 12.10
N GLY A 616 -4.99 -12.63 11.28
CA GLY A 616 -4.56 -13.99 11.54
C GLY A 616 -5.43 -14.71 12.57
N GLY A 617 -4.78 -15.60 13.33
CA GLY A 617 -5.44 -16.51 14.26
C GLY A 617 -5.34 -17.97 13.79
N MET A 618 -5.73 -18.89 14.66
CA MET A 618 -5.58 -20.33 14.42
C MET A 618 -6.26 -20.78 13.13
N GLY A 619 -5.43 -21.28 12.21
CA GLY A 619 -5.82 -21.85 10.93
C GLY A 619 -5.99 -20.84 9.81
N PHE A 620 -5.77 -19.54 10.06
CA PHE A 620 -5.86 -18.50 9.06
C PHE A 620 -4.58 -18.41 8.23
N THR A 621 -4.71 -18.12 6.94
CA THR A 621 -3.59 -17.62 6.13
C THR A 621 -3.20 -16.21 6.56
N ARG A 622 -2.00 -15.74 6.19
CA ARG A 622 -1.76 -14.30 6.09
C ARG A 622 -2.60 -13.68 4.96
N LEU A 623 -2.54 -12.36 4.82
CA LEU A 623 -3.12 -11.67 3.67
C LEU A 623 -2.44 -12.18 2.39
N MET A 624 -3.23 -12.79 1.52
CA MET A 624 -2.83 -13.19 0.18
C MET A 624 -3.24 -12.05 -0.76
N ASN A 625 -2.27 -11.24 -1.16
CA ASN A 625 -2.49 -10.04 -1.96
C ASN A 625 -2.63 -10.44 -3.44
N VAL A 626 -3.79 -10.14 -4.04
CA VAL A 626 -4.07 -10.46 -5.45
C VAL A 626 -4.38 -9.20 -6.24
N THR A 627 -3.72 -9.03 -7.39
CA THR A 627 -3.96 -7.91 -8.31
C THR A 627 -5.33 -8.02 -8.98
N VAL A 628 -6.09 -6.93 -8.96
CA VAL A 628 -7.49 -6.90 -9.41
C VAL A 628 -7.86 -5.73 -10.33
N GLY A 629 -6.91 -4.83 -10.66
CA GLY A 629 -7.19 -3.65 -11.49
C GLY A 629 -6.83 -3.79 -12.97
N PRO A 630 -7.29 -2.83 -13.80
CA PRO A 630 -6.76 -2.64 -15.15
C PRO A 630 -5.26 -2.40 -15.08
N VAL A 631 -4.53 -2.93 -16.06
CA VAL A 631 -3.09 -2.72 -16.16
C VAL A 631 -2.79 -2.28 -17.58
N ALA A 632 -2.08 -1.16 -17.70
CA ALA A 632 -1.45 -0.71 -18.92
C ALA A 632 0.05 -1.04 -18.86
N PHE A 633 0.59 -1.64 -19.91
CA PHE A 633 1.97 -2.07 -19.97
C PHE A 633 2.46 -2.02 -21.41
N ASP A 634 3.70 -1.58 -21.57
CA ASP A 634 4.36 -1.50 -22.87
C ASP A 634 5.03 -2.85 -23.18
N VAL A 635 4.63 -3.49 -24.29
CA VAL A 635 5.19 -4.77 -24.76
C VAL A 635 6.26 -4.60 -25.83
N ASN A 636 6.21 -3.52 -26.60
CA ASN A 636 7.08 -3.31 -27.76
C ASN A 636 8.34 -2.47 -27.42
N ASN A 637 8.40 -1.97 -26.18
CA ASN A 637 9.43 -1.16 -25.56
C ASN A 637 9.55 0.29 -26.11
N ASP A 638 8.47 0.89 -26.60
CA ASP A 638 8.45 2.23 -27.20
C ASP A 638 8.04 3.38 -26.25
N ASP A 639 7.69 3.08 -24.99
CA ASP A 639 7.16 4.03 -24.00
C ASP A 639 5.75 4.56 -24.25
N ASP A 640 5.06 4.04 -25.26
CA ASP A 640 3.67 4.33 -25.53
C ASP A 640 2.79 3.13 -25.16
N ILE A 641 1.49 3.37 -25.13
CA ILE A 641 0.50 2.35 -24.88
C ILE A 641 -0.53 2.45 -26.01
N ASP A 642 -0.13 1.99 -27.20
CA ASP A 642 -0.85 2.25 -28.44
C ASP A 642 -1.51 0.99 -29.04
N ASP A 643 -1.09 -0.20 -28.60
CA ASP A 643 -1.65 -1.47 -29.05
C ASP A 643 -2.84 -1.94 -28.18
N ALA A 644 -3.90 -2.44 -28.83
CA ALA A 644 -5.12 -2.93 -28.15
C ALA A 644 -4.90 -4.14 -27.21
N GLY A 645 -3.68 -4.69 -27.14
CA GLY A 645 -3.26 -5.74 -26.21
C GLY A 645 -2.44 -5.26 -25.01
N GLU A 646 -1.97 -4.00 -25.02
CA GLU A 646 -1.12 -3.38 -24.01
C GLU A 646 -1.90 -2.76 -22.85
N ILE A 647 -3.21 -2.62 -23.03
CA ILE A 647 -4.12 -2.25 -21.95
C ILE A 647 -5.12 -3.37 -21.73
N ILE A 648 -5.04 -4.05 -20.58
CA ILE A 648 -6.15 -4.89 -20.14
C ILE A 648 -7.15 -4.00 -19.42
N LEU A 649 -7.81 -3.14 -20.19
CA LEU A 649 -8.78 -2.16 -19.69
C LEU A 649 -9.85 -2.83 -18.83
N ASN A 650 -10.25 -4.05 -19.17
CA ASN A 650 -11.41 -4.69 -18.56
C ASN A 650 -11.07 -5.53 -17.32
N ARG A 651 -9.79 -5.74 -16.98
CA ARG A 651 -9.39 -6.65 -15.90
C ARG A 651 -9.96 -6.18 -14.56
N GLY A 652 -10.86 -6.98 -13.99
CA GLY A 652 -11.53 -6.67 -12.73
C GLY A 652 -12.65 -5.63 -12.81
N ILE A 653 -13.06 -5.20 -14.02
CA ILE A 653 -14.15 -4.24 -14.18
C ILE A 653 -15.51 -4.93 -13.96
N PRO A 654 -16.35 -4.46 -13.01
CA PRO A 654 -17.70 -4.98 -12.80
C PRO A 654 -18.67 -4.53 -13.91
N PRO A 655 -19.81 -5.21 -14.12
CA PRO A 655 -20.76 -4.93 -15.21
C PRO A 655 -21.28 -3.51 -15.29
N GLU A 656 -21.60 -2.89 -14.15
CA GLU A 656 -22.12 -1.52 -14.12
C GLU A 656 -21.09 -0.51 -14.64
N GLU A 657 -19.83 -0.68 -14.24
CA GLU A 657 -18.74 0.16 -14.72
C GLU A 657 -18.38 -0.17 -16.17
N ALA A 658 -18.44 -1.46 -16.55
CA ALA A 658 -18.21 -1.90 -17.91
C ALA A 658 -19.24 -1.29 -18.88
N GLU A 659 -20.52 -1.27 -18.50
CA GLU A 659 -21.58 -0.62 -19.27
C GLU A 659 -21.35 0.90 -19.38
N ARG A 660 -20.94 1.57 -18.30
CA ARG A 660 -20.59 3.00 -18.30
C ARG A 660 -19.43 3.32 -19.24
N LEU A 661 -18.47 2.41 -19.35
CA LEU A 661 -17.27 2.55 -20.17
C LEU A 661 -17.42 1.95 -21.57
N GLU A 662 -18.60 1.40 -21.90
CA GLU A 662 -18.87 0.68 -23.15
C GLU A 662 -17.90 -0.50 -23.43
N VAL A 663 -17.47 -1.18 -22.37
CA VAL A 663 -16.58 -2.36 -22.42
C VAL A 663 -17.27 -3.62 -21.87
N MET A 664 -16.67 -4.80 -22.11
CA MET A 664 -17.16 -6.03 -21.50
C MET A 664 -16.65 -6.17 -20.06
N PRO A 665 -17.48 -6.58 -19.09
CA PRO A 665 -16.99 -6.83 -17.73
C PRO A 665 -15.99 -7.98 -17.72
N SER A 666 -14.97 -7.87 -16.88
CA SER A 666 -14.06 -9.00 -16.62
C SER A 666 -13.90 -9.18 -15.11
N TYR A 667 -14.38 -10.34 -14.65
CA TYR A 667 -14.27 -10.76 -13.27
C TYR A 667 -12.99 -11.57 -13.06
N ILE A 668 -12.28 -11.29 -11.97
CA ILE A 668 -11.14 -12.11 -11.57
C ILE A 668 -11.58 -13.06 -10.47
N THR A 669 -11.51 -14.35 -10.79
CA THR A 669 -12.01 -15.39 -9.92
C THR A 669 -10.93 -16.41 -9.61
N TYR A 670 -10.87 -16.88 -8.37
CA TYR A 670 -9.81 -17.76 -7.89
C TYR A 670 -10.35 -19.13 -7.47
N ILE A 671 -9.64 -20.19 -7.84
CA ILE A 671 -9.81 -21.52 -7.25
C ILE A 671 -9.00 -21.58 -5.96
N VAL A 672 -9.63 -21.99 -4.86
CA VAL A 672 -8.98 -22.15 -3.56
C VAL A 672 -8.56 -23.60 -3.37
N ARG A 673 -7.26 -23.85 -3.20
CA ARG A 673 -6.71 -25.19 -2.96
C ARG A 673 -5.97 -25.23 -1.62
N VAL A 674 -6.12 -26.33 -0.89
CA VAL A 674 -5.40 -26.55 0.37
C VAL A 674 -4.62 -27.84 0.30
N PHE A 675 -3.37 -27.80 0.72
CA PHE A 675 -2.45 -28.93 0.79
C PHE A 675 -2.01 -29.18 2.22
N TRP A 676 -1.93 -30.46 2.59
CA TRP A 676 -1.57 -30.90 3.94
C TRP A 676 -0.57 -32.05 3.88
N THR A 677 0.32 -32.09 4.87
CA THR A 677 1.29 -33.18 5.06
C THR A 677 0.93 -33.98 6.32
N PRO A 678 0.44 -35.22 6.19
CA PRO A 678 0.09 -36.07 7.32
C PRO A 678 1.34 -36.73 7.93
N PRO A 679 1.25 -37.36 9.12
CA PRO A 679 0.18 -37.19 10.09
C PRO A 679 0.28 -35.84 10.80
N GLY A 680 -0.71 -35.51 11.60
CA GLY A 680 -0.68 -34.34 12.47
C GLY A 680 -0.46 -34.68 13.94
N THR A 681 -0.45 -33.65 14.76
CA THR A 681 -0.56 -33.71 16.22
C THR A 681 -1.54 -32.63 16.69
N VAL A 682 -2.30 -32.90 17.75
CA VAL A 682 -3.28 -31.93 18.26
C VAL A 682 -2.69 -31.24 19.49
N LYS A 683 -2.70 -29.91 19.47
CA LYS A 683 -2.30 -29.06 20.60
C LYS A 683 -3.29 -27.92 20.73
N ASP A 684 -3.80 -27.68 21.94
CA ASP A 684 -4.73 -26.58 22.25
C ASP A 684 -5.96 -26.51 21.32
N GLY A 685 -6.44 -27.66 20.86
CA GLY A 685 -7.60 -27.77 19.95
C GLY A 685 -7.32 -27.52 18.47
N ALA A 686 -6.07 -27.24 18.08
CA ALA A 686 -5.64 -27.09 16.68
C ALA A 686 -4.76 -28.27 16.22
N LEU A 687 -4.80 -28.54 14.92
CA LEU A 687 -4.00 -29.58 14.26
C LEU A 687 -2.71 -28.98 13.71
N TYR A 688 -1.58 -29.51 14.15
CA TYR A 688 -0.23 -29.14 13.70
C TYR A 688 0.40 -30.28 12.91
N PRO A 689 1.36 -30.00 12.01
CA PRO A 689 2.13 -31.04 11.35
C PRO A 689 2.89 -31.84 12.42
N HIS A 690 3.00 -33.15 12.25
CA HIS A 690 3.78 -33.94 13.17
C HIS A 690 5.28 -33.54 13.09
N PRO A 691 5.98 -33.35 14.23
CA PRO A 691 7.35 -32.81 14.24
C PRO A 691 8.37 -33.71 13.54
N GLU A 692 8.22 -35.03 13.68
CA GLU A 692 9.20 -36.02 13.19
C GLU A 692 8.71 -36.81 11.97
N ILE A 693 7.49 -37.34 12.02
CA ILE A 693 6.91 -38.19 10.97
C ILE A 693 6.34 -37.30 9.86
N LYS A 694 6.76 -37.54 8.61
CA LYS A 694 6.24 -36.85 7.42
C LYS A 694 5.81 -37.86 6.36
N GLY A 695 4.52 -37.88 6.09
CA GLY A 695 3.91 -38.61 4.99
C GLY A 695 3.90 -37.81 3.70
N ARG A 696 3.12 -38.28 2.74
CA ARG A 696 2.97 -37.62 1.44
C ARG A 696 2.06 -36.40 1.56
N THR A 697 2.59 -35.22 1.20
CA THR A 697 1.77 -34.02 1.01
C THR A 697 0.74 -34.26 -0.09
N ALA A 698 -0.52 -33.93 0.18
CA ALA A 698 -1.62 -34.11 -0.75
C ALA A 698 -2.58 -32.92 -0.73
N LYS A 699 -3.29 -32.71 -1.84
CA LYS A 699 -4.41 -31.79 -1.92
C LYS A 699 -5.55 -32.35 -1.05
N VAL A 700 -6.00 -31.58 -0.08
CA VAL A 700 -7.05 -31.94 0.87
C VAL A 700 -8.32 -31.10 0.70
N TYR A 701 -8.26 -30.08 -0.16
CA TYR A 701 -9.43 -29.32 -0.56
C TYR A 701 -9.16 -28.66 -1.91
N ASP A 702 -10.18 -28.62 -2.76
CA ASP A 702 -10.22 -27.84 -3.99
C ASP A 702 -11.64 -27.29 -4.20
N SER A 703 -11.81 -25.97 -4.23
CA SER A 703 -13.14 -25.37 -4.39
C SER A 703 -13.82 -25.78 -5.69
N GLU A 704 -13.09 -26.10 -6.76
CA GLU A 704 -13.70 -26.50 -8.03
C GLU A 704 -14.24 -27.95 -8.00
N GLU A 705 -13.64 -28.80 -7.17
CA GLU A 705 -13.95 -30.23 -7.05
C GLU A 705 -14.91 -30.52 -5.89
N ASP A 706 -14.69 -29.90 -4.73
CA ASP A 706 -15.34 -30.26 -3.46
C ASP A 706 -16.57 -29.40 -3.13
N GLU A 707 -16.63 -28.14 -3.58
CA GLU A 707 -17.76 -27.26 -3.30
C GLU A 707 -18.89 -27.42 -4.34
N THR A 708 -20.13 -27.34 -3.85
CA THR A 708 -21.34 -27.58 -4.65
C THR A 708 -22.13 -26.32 -4.95
N THR A 709 -22.00 -25.29 -4.10
CA THR A 709 -22.75 -24.02 -4.22
C THR A 709 -21.94 -22.93 -4.91
N TRP A 710 -20.62 -22.98 -4.76
CA TRP A 710 -19.67 -22.10 -5.41
C TRP A 710 -18.45 -22.94 -5.80
N LYS A 711 -17.72 -22.52 -6.83
CA LYS A 711 -16.47 -23.16 -7.28
C LYS A 711 -15.30 -22.19 -7.29
N LEU A 712 -15.62 -20.91 -7.39
CA LEU A 712 -14.67 -19.83 -7.58
C LEU A 712 -14.88 -18.75 -6.51
N LEU A 713 -13.81 -18.20 -5.97
CA LEU A 713 -13.85 -17.04 -5.07
C LEU A 713 -13.67 -15.76 -5.89
N LEU A 714 -14.55 -14.78 -5.71
CA LEU A 714 -14.49 -13.47 -6.34
C LEU A 714 -14.37 -12.43 -5.22
N PRO A 715 -13.29 -11.65 -5.13
CA PRO A 715 -13.21 -10.57 -4.16
C PRO A 715 -14.34 -9.55 -4.40
N ARG A 716 -15.00 -9.09 -3.33
CA ARG A 716 -16.18 -8.21 -3.42
C ARG A 716 -15.79 -6.78 -3.72
N HIS A 717 -14.69 -6.33 -3.15
CA HIS A 717 -14.20 -4.98 -3.33
C HIS A 717 -12.91 -4.99 -4.15
N ILE A 718 -12.97 -4.29 -5.27
CA ILE A 718 -11.82 -3.95 -6.09
C ILE A 718 -11.63 -2.46 -5.90
N ALA A 719 -10.63 -2.09 -5.11
CA ALA A 719 -10.29 -0.71 -4.93
C ALA A 719 -9.34 -0.29 -6.05
N TYR A 720 -9.70 0.82 -6.66
CA TYR A 720 -8.89 1.56 -7.59
C TYR A 720 -9.17 3.04 -7.32
N TRP A 721 -8.15 3.87 -7.18
CA TRP A 721 -8.37 5.30 -6.94
C TRP A 721 -7.93 6.10 -8.15
N PRO A 722 -8.84 6.35 -9.12
CA PRO A 722 -8.49 7.24 -10.22
C PRO A 722 -8.23 8.64 -9.67
N GLU A 723 -7.01 9.14 -9.87
CA GLU A 723 -6.54 10.43 -9.38
C GLU A 723 -7.50 11.56 -9.78
N VAL A 724 -8.07 11.48 -10.99
CA VAL A 724 -9.05 12.42 -11.57
C VAL A 724 -10.29 12.63 -10.68
N VAL A 725 -10.72 11.60 -9.94
CA VAL A 725 -12.00 11.64 -9.20
C VAL A 725 -11.79 11.93 -7.72
N ARG A 726 -10.55 11.81 -7.21
CA ARG A 726 -10.20 11.87 -5.78
C ARG A 726 -11.23 11.18 -4.87
N SER A 727 -11.75 10.07 -5.34
CA SER A 727 -12.70 9.26 -4.60
C SER A 727 -12.28 7.82 -4.74
N LEU A 728 -12.37 7.09 -3.64
CA LEU A 728 -12.22 5.66 -3.61
C LEU A 728 -13.22 5.06 -4.60
N ARG A 729 -12.76 4.64 -5.77
CA ARG A 729 -13.57 3.73 -6.58
C ARG A 729 -13.31 2.35 -6.05
N VAL A 730 -14.05 2.05 -5.00
CA VAL A 730 -14.29 0.67 -4.66
C VAL A 730 -15.42 0.21 -5.55
N TYR A 731 -15.02 -0.55 -6.57
CA TYR A 731 -15.94 -1.38 -7.31
C TYR A 731 -16.45 -2.45 -6.36
N TYR A 732 -17.61 -2.16 -5.78
CA TYR A 732 -18.40 -3.13 -5.07
C TYR A 732 -19.01 -4.08 -6.10
N ILE A 733 -18.80 -5.37 -5.92
CA ILE A 733 -19.42 -6.42 -6.74
C ILE A 733 -20.59 -6.99 -5.92
N PRO A 734 -21.84 -6.69 -6.30
CA PRO A 734 -23.00 -7.36 -5.73
C PRO A 734 -22.97 -8.88 -6.01
N SER A 735 -23.50 -9.67 -5.07
CA SER A 735 -23.52 -11.14 -5.24
C SER A 735 -24.47 -11.62 -6.35
N ASP A 736 -25.47 -10.81 -6.72
CA ASP A 736 -26.47 -11.07 -7.75
C ASP A 736 -25.97 -10.80 -9.18
N VAL A 737 -24.89 -10.02 -9.34
CA VAL A 737 -24.27 -9.80 -10.66
C VAL A 737 -23.12 -10.77 -10.94
N ALA A 738 -22.63 -11.48 -9.92
CA ALA A 738 -21.48 -12.36 -10.04
C ALA A 738 -21.73 -13.54 -10.99
N PRO A 739 -20.69 -14.06 -11.67
CA PRO A 739 -20.82 -15.24 -12.51
C PRO A 739 -21.39 -16.43 -11.75
N THR A 740 -22.23 -17.22 -12.40
CA THR A 740 -22.80 -18.45 -11.81
C THR A 740 -21.69 -19.34 -11.24
N GLY A 741 -21.80 -19.69 -9.96
CA GLY A 741 -20.81 -20.50 -9.26
C GLY A 741 -19.65 -19.71 -8.64
N ALA A 742 -19.66 -18.37 -8.66
CA ALA A 742 -18.71 -17.55 -7.92
C ALA A 742 -19.25 -17.16 -6.53
N LEU A 743 -18.40 -17.22 -5.50
CA LEU A 743 -18.65 -16.72 -4.17
C LEU A 743 -18.02 -15.34 -4.02
N VAL A 744 -18.86 -14.31 -3.82
CA VAL A 744 -18.39 -12.92 -3.68
C VAL A 744 -17.97 -12.63 -2.24
N LYS A 745 -16.67 -12.78 -1.94
CA LYS A 745 -16.10 -12.64 -0.59
C LYS A 745 -14.57 -12.56 -0.61
N GLU A 746 -14.00 -11.88 0.38
CA GLU A 746 -12.54 -11.76 0.63
C GLU A 746 -12.02 -12.79 1.62
N HIS A 747 -12.94 -13.45 2.35
CA HIS A 747 -12.61 -14.44 3.36
C HIS A 747 -13.50 -15.69 3.29
N ARG A 748 -12.88 -16.87 3.30
CA ARG A 748 -13.62 -18.14 3.33
C ARG A 748 -12.97 -19.17 4.27
N ASP A 749 -13.77 -19.69 5.18
CA ASP A 749 -13.45 -20.92 5.91
C ASP A 749 -13.55 -22.12 4.95
N VAL A 750 -12.53 -22.96 4.99
CA VAL A 750 -12.37 -24.15 4.15
C VAL A 750 -12.35 -25.39 5.04
N HIS A 751 -13.14 -26.40 4.66
CA HIS A 751 -13.19 -27.70 5.34
C HIS A 751 -12.35 -28.72 4.58
N ALA A 752 -11.12 -28.89 5.02
CA ALA A 752 -10.17 -29.82 4.42
C ALA A 752 -10.51 -31.27 4.78
N ALA A 753 -10.38 -32.17 3.80
CA ALA A 753 -10.50 -33.62 3.91
C ALA A 753 -9.31 -34.23 4.67
N ILE A 754 -9.22 -33.87 5.95
CA ILE A 754 -8.24 -34.33 6.92
C ILE A 754 -8.97 -35.06 8.03
N PHE A 755 -8.53 -36.29 8.33
CA PHE A 755 -9.27 -37.24 9.16
C PHE A 755 -8.40 -37.84 10.27
N ASP A 756 -9.05 -38.34 11.30
CA ASP A 756 -8.45 -39.12 12.36
C ASP A 756 -8.88 -40.58 12.26
N VAL A 757 -8.00 -41.50 12.67
CA VAL A 757 -8.31 -42.91 12.82
C VAL A 757 -8.07 -43.31 14.28
N LYS A 758 -9.10 -43.88 14.90
CA LYS A 758 -9.01 -44.54 16.20
C LYS A 758 -9.31 -46.03 16.03
N ALA A 759 -8.33 -46.89 16.30
CA ALA A 759 -8.50 -48.34 16.22
C ALA A 759 -8.30 -48.96 17.61
N LYS A 760 -9.30 -49.68 18.10
CA LYS A 760 -9.22 -50.50 19.31
C LYS A 760 -9.14 -51.98 18.91
N PHE A 761 -8.25 -52.72 19.53
CA PHE A 761 -8.13 -54.16 19.29
C PHE A 761 -8.93 -54.95 20.31
N VAL A 762 -9.57 -56.02 19.87
CA VAL A 762 -10.38 -56.91 20.71
C VAL A 762 -10.16 -58.38 20.34
N TYR A 763 -10.28 -59.29 21.30
CA TYR A 763 -10.28 -60.73 21.07
C TYR A 763 -11.35 -61.41 21.93
N ASP A 764 -11.80 -62.60 21.53
CA ASP A 764 -13.04 -63.20 22.06
C ASP A 764 -14.21 -62.17 22.07
N VAL A 765 -15.32 -62.44 22.75
CA VAL A 765 -16.46 -61.49 22.82
C VAL A 765 -16.04 -60.23 23.60
N ASN A 766 -15.56 -59.21 22.88
CA ASN A 766 -15.16 -57.87 23.34
C ASN A 766 -14.12 -57.84 24.48
N LYS A 767 -13.21 -58.82 24.57
CA LYS A 767 -12.10 -58.73 25.55
C LYS A 767 -10.95 -57.90 24.99
N GLU A 768 -10.26 -57.21 25.88
CA GLU A 768 -9.11 -56.39 25.53
C GLU A 768 -7.83 -57.23 25.52
N PRO A 769 -7.08 -57.26 24.39
CA PRO A 769 -5.86 -58.06 24.27
C PRO A 769 -4.75 -57.52 25.17
N PRO A 770 -3.67 -58.30 25.39
CA PRO A 770 -2.42 -57.75 25.88
C PRO A 770 -1.88 -56.68 24.93
N ALA A 771 -0.93 -55.86 25.40
CA ALA A 771 -0.27 -54.85 24.55
C ALA A 771 0.31 -55.49 23.28
N LEU A 772 -0.06 -54.91 22.13
CA LEU A 772 0.33 -55.36 20.80
C LEU A 772 1.38 -54.40 20.24
N ASP A 773 2.34 -54.92 19.48
CA ASP A 773 3.20 -54.08 18.64
C ASP A 773 2.39 -53.72 17.38
N ILE A 774 1.87 -52.49 17.34
CA ILE A 774 0.96 -51.98 16.30
C ILE A 774 1.74 -51.12 15.32
N THR A 775 1.49 -51.30 14.02
CA THR A 775 2.00 -50.44 12.96
C THR A 775 0.85 -49.97 12.08
N PHE A 776 0.66 -48.65 12.00
CA PHE A 776 -0.23 -47.98 11.07
C PHE A 776 0.61 -47.41 9.93
N SER A 777 0.35 -47.83 8.69
CA SER A 777 1.13 -47.38 7.53
C SER A 777 0.30 -47.16 6.28
N GLY A 778 0.71 -46.21 5.44
CA GLY A 778 0.02 -45.85 4.19
C GLY A 778 0.21 -44.37 3.86
N GLN A 779 0.10 -44.00 2.57
CA GLN A 779 0.30 -42.60 2.11
C GLN A 779 1.61 -41.96 2.61
N GLY A 780 2.69 -42.75 2.72
CA GLY A 780 3.99 -42.30 3.26
C GLY A 780 4.05 -42.16 4.78
N VAL A 781 2.93 -42.33 5.49
CA VAL A 781 2.88 -42.35 6.96
C VAL A 781 3.27 -43.74 7.47
N SER A 782 4.06 -43.78 8.55
CA SER A 782 4.33 -44.99 9.33
C SER A 782 4.40 -44.62 10.81
N VAL A 783 3.40 -45.03 11.59
CA VAL A 783 3.30 -44.80 13.02
C VAL A 783 3.30 -46.15 13.73
N SER A 784 4.14 -46.31 14.74
CA SER A 784 4.17 -47.52 15.56
C SER A 784 3.81 -47.20 16.99
N ALA A 785 3.05 -48.09 17.63
CA ALA A 785 2.64 -47.99 19.02
C ALA A 785 2.72 -49.37 19.69
N LYS A 786 2.88 -49.40 21.02
CA LYS A 786 2.82 -50.62 21.80
C LYS A 786 1.72 -50.55 22.84
N ASP A 787 0.51 -50.94 22.45
CA ASP A 787 -0.70 -50.74 23.24
C ASP A 787 -1.84 -51.65 22.77
N THR A 788 -3.04 -51.49 23.33
CA THR A 788 -4.29 -52.19 22.95
C THR A 788 -5.15 -51.37 21.98
N SER A 789 -4.71 -50.16 21.64
CA SER A 789 -5.35 -49.28 20.68
C SER A 789 -4.31 -48.34 20.02
N ILE A 790 -4.70 -47.70 18.93
CA ILE A 790 -3.89 -46.67 18.28
C ILE A 790 -4.79 -45.54 17.80
N GLU A 791 -4.34 -44.30 18.00
CA GLU A 791 -4.95 -43.09 17.46
C GLU A 791 -3.93 -42.39 16.58
N VAL A 792 -4.28 -42.14 15.33
CA VAL A 792 -3.48 -41.38 14.38
C VAL A 792 -4.34 -40.25 13.83
N VAL A 793 -3.88 -39.02 13.99
CA VAL A 793 -4.64 -37.81 13.64
C VAL A 793 -4.06 -37.14 12.41
N GLY A 794 -4.88 -36.33 11.73
CA GLY A 794 -4.39 -35.48 10.64
C GLY A 794 -4.00 -36.23 9.37
N LEU A 795 -4.75 -37.27 9.00
CA LEU A 795 -4.51 -38.12 7.83
C LEU A 795 -5.23 -37.57 6.58
N VAL A 796 -4.58 -37.68 5.42
CA VAL A 796 -5.18 -37.36 4.11
C VAL A 796 -5.99 -38.53 3.56
N ARG A 797 -6.87 -38.28 2.58
CA ARG A 797 -7.58 -39.33 1.84
C ARG A 797 -6.62 -40.40 1.28
N GLY A 798 -7.08 -41.64 1.33
CA GLY A 798 -6.36 -42.80 0.79
C GLY A 798 -6.49 -44.03 1.67
N THR A 799 -5.88 -45.13 1.21
CA THR A 799 -5.87 -46.39 1.95
C THR A 799 -4.65 -46.51 2.85
N TYR A 800 -4.89 -46.95 4.08
CA TYR A 800 -3.90 -47.26 5.10
C TYR A 800 -4.05 -48.72 5.53
N THR A 801 -3.01 -49.28 6.15
CA THR A 801 -3.00 -50.65 6.71
C THR A 801 -2.61 -50.58 8.17
N ILE A 802 -3.38 -51.27 9.00
CA ILE A 802 -3.09 -51.50 10.40
C ILE A 802 -2.63 -52.95 10.56
N GLU A 803 -1.43 -53.13 11.08
CA GLU A 803 -0.88 -54.43 11.47
C GLU A 803 -0.71 -54.46 12.98
N ALA A 804 -1.10 -55.57 13.62
CA ALA A 804 -0.86 -55.78 15.03
C ALA A 804 -0.15 -57.12 15.24
N LYS A 805 0.95 -57.08 15.99
CA LYS A 805 1.73 -58.26 16.34
C LYS A 805 1.70 -58.50 17.85
N PHE A 806 1.55 -59.75 18.24
CA PHE A 806 1.68 -60.17 19.64
C PHE A 806 2.91 -61.08 19.77
N LYS A 807 3.88 -60.66 20.60
CA LYS A 807 5.17 -61.37 20.78
C LYS A 807 5.84 -61.75 19.43
N GLY A 808 5.80 -60.83 18.46
CA GLY A 808 6.39 -61.01 17.12
C GLY A 808 5.48 -61.69 16.08
N GLU A 809 4.35 -62.26 16.47
CA GLU A 809 3.43 -62.95 15.57
C GLU A 809 2.31 -62.03 15.09
N LEU A 810 2.00 -62.03 13.78
CA LEU A 810 0.92 -61.23 13.21
C LEU A 810 -0.44 -61.77 13.63
N VAL A 811 -1.19 -60.98 14.41
CA VAL A 811 -2.51 -61.36 14.93
C VAL A 811 -3.66 -60.57 14.31
N ALA A 812 -3.40 -59.43 13.67
CA ALA A 812 -4.35 -58.75 12.82
C ALA A 812 -3.65 -57.96 11.71
N ARG A 813 -4.32 -57.90 10.55
CA ARG A 813 -3.97 -57.03 9.43
C ARG A 813 -5.25 -56.54 8.79
N THR A 814 -5.49 -55.23 8.79
CA THR A 814 -6.76 -54.66 8.35
C THR A 814 -6.51 -53.40 7.53
N PRO A 815 -7.05 -53.30 6.30
CA PRO A 815 -7.04 -52.05 5.55
C PRO A 815 -8.05 -51.06 6.15
N ILE A 816 -7.68 -49.78 6.15
CA ILE A 816 -8.53 -48.65 6.50
C ILE A 816 -8.59 -47.74 5.28
N ASP A 817 -9.76 -47.65 4.66
CA ASP A 817 -9.97 -46.78 3.51
C ASP A 817 -10.58 -45.44 3.96
N LEU A 818 -9.87 -44.35 3.69
CA LEU A 818 -10.30 -42.98 3.96
C LEU A 818 -10.69 -42.22 2.69
N SER A 819 -10.76 -42.88 1.53
CA SER A 819 -10.95 -42.22 0.23
C SER A 819 -12.32 -41.52 0.12
N ASP A 820 -13.39 -42.18 0.59
CA ASP A 820 -14.77 -41.70 0.50
C ASP A 820 -15.41 -41.40 1.88
N VAL A 821 -14.57 -41.06 2.86
CA VAL A 821 -15.03 -40.80 4.23
C VAL A 821 -15.58 -39.38 4.38
N ASN A 822 -16.77 -39.29 4.99
CA ASN A 822 -17.47 -38.04 5.28
C ASN A 822 -17.63 -37.80 6.81
N VAL A 823 -16.78 -38.41 7.64
CA VAL A 823 -16.73 -38.18 9.09
C VAL A 823 -15.30 -37.88 9.50
N GLY A 824 -15.08 -36.90 10.39
CA GLY A 824 -13.71 -36.50 10.74
C GLY A 824 -12.93 -37.50 11.59
N THR A 825 -13.59 -38.43 12.25
CA THR A 825 -12.92 -39.51 13.00
C THR A 825 -13.51 -40.87 12.65
N VAL A 826 -12.68 -41.75 12.07
CA VAL A 826 -13.03 -43.13 11.78
C VAL A 826 -12.64 -44.00 12.97
N THR A 827 -13.64 -44.53 13.68
CA THR A 827 -13.42 -45.46 14.79
C THR A 827 -13.61 -46.91 14.32
N ARG A 828 -12.67 -47.80 14.64
CA ARG A 828 -12.72 -49.23 14.31
C ARG A 828 -12.42 -50.11 15.52
N SER A 829 -13.18 -51.20 15.63
CA SER A 829 -12.87 -52.31 16.52
C SER A 829 -12.30 -53.46 15.68
N ILE A 830 -11.03 -53.79 15.87
CA ILE A 830 -10.31 -54.77 15.06
C ILE A 830 -10.19 -56.08 15.85
N PRO A 831 -10.82 -57.17 15.38
CA PRO A 831 -10.64 -58.48 15.99
C PRO A 831 -9.21 -58.99 15.74
N VAL A 832 -8.56 -59.49 16.79
CA VAL A 832 -7.24 -60.12 16.70
C VAL A 832 -7.36 -61.63 16.88
N ALA A 833 -6.46 -62.38 16.24
CA ALA A 833 -6.40 -63.83 16.23
C ALA A 833 -5.85 -64.40 17.56
N LEU A 834 -6.49 -64.05 18.68
CA LEU A 834 -6.19 -64.53 20.03
C LEU A 834 -7.44 -65.19 20.64
N THR A 835 -7.26 -66.18 21.50
CA THR A 835 -8.37 -66.77 22.29
C THR A 835 -7.90 -67.28 23.65
N ASP A 836 -8.82 -67.31 24.62
CA ASP A 836 -8.58 -68.03 25.87
C ASP A 836 -8.95 -69.50 25.74
N VAL A 837 -8.10 -70.36 26.31
CA VAL A 837 -8.29 -71.80 26.37
C VAL A 837 -8.43 -72.22 27.83
N SER A 838 -9.52 -72.93 28.15
CA SER A 838 -9.76 -73.50 29.48
C SER A 838 -10.18 -74.95 29.39
N PHE A 839 -9.55 -75.82 30.18
CA PHE A 839 -9.89 -77.25 30.24
C PHE A 839 -9.68 -77.81 31.65
N ARG A 840 -10.29 -78.97 31.93
CA ARG A 840 -10.16 -79.68 33.21
C ARG A 840 -9.16 -80.84 33.08
N ALA A 841 -8.20 -80.93 33.99
CA ALA A 841 -7.37 -82.12 34.12
C ALA A 841 -8.08 -83.15 35.02
N VAL A 842 -8.31 -84.35 34.50
CA VAL A 842 -9.01 -85.43 35.23
C VAL A 842 -8.21 -86.73 35.23
N ASP A 843 -8.50 -87.60 36.19
CA ASP A 843 -8.05 -88.99 36.17
C ASP A 843 -8.92 -89.84 35.23
N MET A 844 -8.57 -91.12 35.05
CA MET A 844 -9.30 -92.08 34.20
C MET A 844 -10.74 -92.38 34.67
N LEU A 845 -11.14 -91.88 35.85
CA LEU A 845 -12.49 -91.98 36.39
C LEU A 845 -13.25 -90.65 36.33
N GLY A 846 -12.68 -89.63 35.68
CA GLY A 846 -13.27 -88.29 35.53
C GLY A 846 -13.16 -87.40 36.76
N ARG A 847 -12.40 -87.79 37.79
CA ARG A 847 -12.18 -86.99 39.01
C ARG A 847 -11.14 -85.92 38.75
N VAL A 848 -11.36 -84.72 39.27
CA VAL A 848 -10.50 -83.54 39.01
C VAL A 848 -9.17 -83.64 39.75
N LEU A 849 -8.08 -83.38 39.03
CA LEU A 849 -6.72 -83.33 39.56
C LEU A 849 -6.34 -81.88 39.86
N LYS A 850 -6.48 -81.46 41.13
CA LYS A 850 -6.41 -80.05 41.54
C LYS A 850 -5.05 -79.39 41.30
N ASP A 851 -3.95 -80.14 41.42
CA ASP A 851 -2.57 -79.61 41.36
C ASP A 851 -1.86 -79.95 40.04
N ALA A 852 -2.61 -80.13 38.95
CA ALA A 852 -2.02 -80.39 37.64
C ALA A 852 -1.21 -79.18 37.14
N THR A 853 -0.03 -79.42 36.60
CA THR A 853 0.84 -78.42 35.99
C THR A 853 0.79 -78.52 34.48
N VAL A 854 0.94 -77.39 33.79
CA VAL A 854 1.01 -77.35 32.32
C VAL A 854 2.23 -76.53 31.89
N SER A 855 2.94 -77.04 30.88
CA SER A 855 3.97 -76.30 30.15
C SER A 855 3.57 -76.21 28.68
N VAL A 856 3.69 -75.01 28.11
CA VAL A 856 3.19 -74.65 26.78
C VAL A 856 4.34 -74.12 25.93
N SER A 857 4.46 -74.61 24.69
CA SER A 857 5.45 -74.14 23.71
C SER A 857 4.81 -74.03 22.32
N PRO A 858 5.03 -72.95 21.55
CA PRO A 858 5.85 -71.77 21.86
C PRO A 858 5.22 -70.82 22.91
N ASP A 859 6.04 -69.99 23.55
CA ASP A 859 5.62 -69.02 24.59
C ASP A 859 5.04 -67.72 23.98
N ILE A 860 3.94 -67.86 23.24
CA ILE A 860 3.21 -66.76 22.58
C ILE A 860 1.77 -66.64 23.11
N TYR A 861 1.66 -66.54 24.44
CA TYR A 861 0.43 -66.29 25.20
C TYR A 861 0.69 -65.22 26.28
N ALA A 862 -0.36 -64.64 26.88
CA ALA A 862 -0.26 -63.45 27.74
C ALA A 862 0.45 -63.70 29.07
N GLU A 863 -0.04 -64.68 29.83
CA GLU A 863 0.31 -64.91 31.23
C GLU A 863 0.65 -66.38 31.43
N LYS A 864 1.43 -66.68 32.48
CA LYS A 864 1.69 -68.08 32.87
C LYS A 864 0.35 -68.82 33.04
N PRO A 865 0.23 -70.06 32.54
CA PRO A 865 -0.98 -70.84 32.70
C PRO A 865 -1.40 -70.92 34.16
N SER A 866 -2.67 -70.62 34.42
CA SER A 866 -3.24 -70.68 35.76
C SER A 866 -3.94 -72.02 35.98
N ASN A 867 -3.85 -72.56 37.19
CA ASN A 867 -4.67 -73.68 37.61
C ASN A 867 -5.44 -73.30 38.88
N LEU A 868 -6.76 -73.22 38.76
CA LEU A 868 -7.67 -73.01 39.89
C LEU A 868 -8.50 -74.28 40.11
N GLY A 869 -8.13 -75.08 41.10
CA GLY A 869 -8.90 -76.26 41.50
C GLY A 869 -9.01 -77.35 40.42
N GLY A 870 -8.02 -77.48 39.53
CA GLY A 870 -7.96 -78.44 38.43
C GLY A 870 -8.56 -77.95 37.11
N ILE A 871 -8.93 -76.68 37.03
CA ILE A 871 -9.26 -75.97 35.78
C ILE A 871 -8.02 -75.19 35.35
N ILE A 872 -7.42 -75.61 34.25
CA ILE A 872 -6.27 -74.94 33.66
C ILE A 872 -6.77 -73.91 32.65
N THR A 873 -6.34 -72.66 32.80
CA THR A 873 -6.67 -71.56 31.87
C THR A 873 -5.40 -70.91 31.33
N ILE A 874 -5.33 -70.80 30.01
CA ILE A 874 -4.25 -70.14 29.27
C ILE A 874 -4.88 -68.97 28.49
N ARG A 875 -4.36 -67.77 28.71
CA ARG A 875 -4.96 -66.53 28.19
C ARG A 875 -4.29 -66.03 26.92
N ALA A 876 -5.11 -65.50 26.01
CA ALA A 876 -4.70 -64.85 24.77
C ALA A 876 -3.68 -65.65 23.96
N MET A 877 -4.03 -66.90 23.62
CA MET A 877 -3.23 -67.74 22.73
C MET A 877 -3.48 -67.37 21.27
N VAL A 878 -2.41 -67.25 20.47
CA VAL A 878 -2.50 -67.04 19.01
C VAL A 878 -3.20 -68.22 18.32
N THR A 879 -4.38 -68.00 17.75
CA THR A 879 -5.26 -69.07 17.22
C THR A 879 -4.70 -69.77 15.99
N THR A 880 -3.90 -69.06 15.18
CA THR A 880 -3.30 -69.57 13.94
C THR A 880 -2.07 -70.45 14.17
N LYS A 881 -1.66 -70.68 15.41
CA LYS A 881 -0.43 -71.39 15.75
C LYS A 881 -0.71 -72.74 16.40
N LEU A 882 0.15 -73.70 16.09
CA LEU A 882 0.16 -75.01 16.75
C LEU A 882 0.99 -74.91 18.02
N TYR A 883 0.46 -75.46 19.11
CA TYR A 883 1.15 -75.49 20.40
C TYR A 883 1.32 -76.93 20.87
N THR A 884 2.44 -77.15 21.53
CA THR A 884 2.72 -78.37 22.29
C THR A 884 2.48 -78.10 23.76
N PHE A 885 1.57 -78.86 24.36
CA PHE A 885 1.19 -78.78 25.77
C PHE A 885 1.56 -80.06 26.47
N LYS A 886 2.42 -79.96 27.48
CA LYS A 886 2.70 -81.06 28.40
C LYS A 886 1.97 -80.78 29.70
N ILE A 887 1.03 -81.66 30.04
CA ILE A 887 0.24 -81.59 31.26
C ILE A 887 0.72 -82.72 32.15
N SER A 888 1.01 -82.40 33.40
CA SER A 888 1.45 -83.39 34.36
C SER A 888 0.82 -83.19 35.73
N TRP A 889 0.79 -84.27 36.51
CA TRP A 889 0.29 -84.26 37.86
C TRP A 889 1.15 -85.17 38.73
N ALA A 890 1.73 -84.60 39.77
CA ALA A 890 2.45 -85.35 40.79
C ALA A 890 1.46 -85.78 41.88
N SER A 891 1.42 -87.08 42.19
CA SER A 891 0.57 -87.57 43.26
C SER A 891 1.11 -87.10 44.62
N PRO A 892 0.33 -86.37 45.44
CA PRO A 892 0.76 -85.99 46.78
C PRO A 892 0.94 -87.20 47.71
N VAL A 893 0.33 -88.34 47.34
CA VAL A 893 0.35 -89.57 48.12
C VAL A 893 1.52 -90.47 47.72
N TYR A 894 1.74 -90.70 46.43
CA TYR A 894 2.77 -91.62 45.95
C TYR A 894 4.11 -90.94 45.60
N GLY A 895 4.13 -89.62 45.38
CA GLY A 895 5.32 -88.84 45.01
C GLY A 895 5.81 -89.06 43.57
N THR A 896 5.11 -89.87 42.78
CA THR A 896 5.35 -90.11 41.35
C THR A 896 4.48 -89.19 40.49
N GLU A 897 4.87 -88.98 39.23
CA GLU A 897 4.24 -88.02 38.31
C GLU A 897 3.65 -88.75 37.10
N ALA A 898 2.40 -88.42 36.76
CA ALA A 898 1.77 -88.80 35.50
C ALA A 898 1.82 -87.62 34.51
N SER A 899 2.03 -87.88 33.22
CA SER A 899 2.04 -86.80 32.21
C SER A 899 1.53 -87.23 30.84
N VAL A 900 0.95 -86.26 30.11
CA VAL A 900 0.57 -86.40 28.70
C VAL A 900 1.06 -85.19 27.90
N THR A 901 1.46 -85.41 26.66
CA THR A 901 1.84 -84.35 25.72
C THR A 901 0.85 -84.34 24.56
N ILE A 902 0.30 -83.17 24.25
CA ILE A 902 -0.68 -82.95 23.19
C ILE A 902 -0.16 -81.83 22.29
N ALA A 903 -0.19 -82.03 20.98
CA ALA A 903 0.03 -80.97 20.01
C ALA A 903 -1.31 -80.62 19.34
N ASP A 904 -1.77 -79.39 19.50
CA ASP A 904 -3.07 -78.96 18.98
C ASP A 904 -3.12 -77.43 18.79
N THR A 905 -4.15 -76.94 18.12
CA THR A 905 -4.45 -75.50 18.07
C THR A 905 -5.22 -75.08 19.33
N PRO A 906 -5.26 -73.77 19.67
CA PRO A 906 -6.08 -73.28 20.77
C PRO A 906 -7.56 -73.69 20.66
N GLU A 907 -8.14 -73.65 19.46
CA GLU A 907 -9.51 -74.10 19.19
C GLU A 907 -9.66 -75.60 19.44
N GLY A 908 -8.71 -76.42 18.98
CA GLY A 908 -8.72 -77.87 19.18
C GLY A 908 -8.68 -78.23 20.67
N LEU A 909 -7.81 -77.56 21.45
CA LEU A 909 -7.79 -77.72 22.90
C LEU A 909 -9.09 -77.27 23.58
N LYS A 910 -9.62 -76.12 23.18
CA LYS A 910 -10.86 -75.56 23.73
C LYS A 910 -12.04 -76.53 23.50
N ALA A 911 -12.06 -77.22 22.36
CA ALA A 911 -13.05 -78.23 22.04
C ALA A 911 -12.96 -79.48 22.94
N ARG A 912 -11.76 -79.85 23.42
CA ARG A 912 -11.56 -81.04 24.27
C ARG A 912 -12.27 -80.93 25.62
N LYS A 913 -12.34 -79.73 26.22
CA LYS A 913 -12.93 -79.40 27.55
C LYS A 913 -12.32 -80.15 28.75
N VAL A 914 -11.91 -81.39 28.57
CA VAL A 914 -11.39 -82.32 29.57
C VAL A 914 -10.17 -83.02 28.98
N ILE A 915 -9.09 -83.09 29.76
CA ILE A 915 -7.88 -83.82 29.42
C ILE A 915 -7.65 -84.88 30.48
N GLU A 916 -7.70 -86.13 30.06
CA GLU A 916 -7.50 -87.30 30.92
C GLU A 916 -6.01 -87.62 31.06
N LEU A 917 -5.51 -87.50 32.30
CA LEU A 917 -4.18 -87.95 32.68
C LEU A 917 -4.19 -89.45 33.00
N PRO A 918 -3.07 -90.16 32.77
CA PRO A 918 -2.91 -91.57 33.11
C PRO A 918 -2.80 -91.74 34.63
N VAL A 919 -3.87 -91.44 35.34
CA VAL A 919 -4.02 -91.58 36.79
C VAL A 919 -5.26 -92.42 37.01
N GLY A 920 -5.18 -93.44 37.84
CA GLY A 920 -6.30 -94.36 38.02
C GLY A 920 -6.30 -95.04 39.37
N THR A 921 -7.11 -96.09 39.44
CA THR A 921 -7.15 -96.98 40.60
C THR A 921 -6.38 -98.24 40.28
N VAL A 922 -5.31 -98.50 41.02
CA VAL A 922 -4.59 -99.78 40.96
C VAL A 922 -5.22 -100.75 41.94
N THR A 923 -5.58 -101.93 41.44
CA THR A 923 -6.11 -103.02 42.26
C THR A 923 -5.01 -104.03 42.49
N VAL A 924 -4.62 -104.24 43.74
CA VAL A 924 -3.74 -105.35 44.11
C VAL A 924 -4.61 -106.49 44.63
N SER A 925 -4.66 -107.58 43.87
CA SER A 925 -5.39 -108.80 44.20
C SER A 925 -4.44 -109.77 44.90
N VAL A 926 -4.68 -110.05 46.18
CA VAL A 926 -3.90 -111.02 46.94
C VAL A 926 -4.63 -112.35 46.92
N VAL A 927 -3.97 -113.38 46.39
CA VAL A 927 -4.53 -114.72 46.23
C VAL A 927 -3.62 -115.78 46.85
N ASP A 928 -4.16 -116.96 47.13
CA ASP A 928 -3.34 -118.13 47.47
C ASP A 928 -2.74 -118.78 46.20
N THR A 929 -1.91 -119.81 46.37
CA THR A 929 -1.30 -120.57 45.26
C THR A 929 -2.31 -121.24 44.32
N LYS A 930 -3.59 -121.30 44.69
CA LYS A 930 -4.71 -121.83 43.90
C LYS A 930 -5.58 -120.74 43.28
N GLY A 931 -5.20 -119.46 43.41
CA GLY A 931 -5.93 -118.32 42.87
C GLY A 931 -7.16 -117.90 43.68
N ARG A 932 -7.35 -118.42 44.91
CA ARG A 932 -8.47 -118.02 45.78
C ARG A 932 -8.14 -116.72 46.52
N PRO A 933 -9.11 -115.81 46.72
CA PRO A 933 -8.87 -114.50 47.32
C PRO A 933 -8.52 -114.58 48.82
N ILE A 934 -7.56 -113.78 49.26
CA ILE A 934 -7.14 -113.66 50.67
C ILE A 934 -7.60 -112.33 51.24
N ALA A 935 -8.57 -112.38 52.15
CA ALA A 935 -9.08 -111.22 52.87
C ALA A 935 -8.19 -110.82 54.07
N GLY A 936 -8.09 -109.53 54.37
CA GLY A 936 -7.37 -109.00 55.54
C GLY A 936 -5.85 -108.88 55.41
N ALA A 937 -5.27 -109.18 54.24
CA ALA A 937 -3.84 -109.01 53.98
C ALA A 937 -3.49 -107.51 53.89
N GLU A 938 -2.41 -107.10 54.56
CA GLU A 938 -1.89 -105.72 54.52
C GLU A 938 -1.02 -105.54 53.27
N VAL A 939 -1.55 -104.86 52.26
CA VAL A 939 -0.83 -104.50 51.04
C VAL A 939 -0.29 -103.10 51.17
N THR A 940 1.01 -102.94 51.05
CA THR A 940 1.69 -101.65 50.87
C THR A 940 2.00 -101.48 49.39
N PHE A 941 1.46 -100.45 48.76
CA PHE A 941 1.72 -100.07 47.37
C PHE A 941 2.33 -98.66 47.35
N GLY A 942 3.58 -98.55 46.94
CA GLY A 942 4.38 -97.35 47.11
C GLY A 942 4.47 -96.94 48.58
N LYS A 943 3.79 -95.84 48.93
CA LYS A 943 3.78 -95.27 50.30
C LYS A 943 2.49 -95.54 51.08
N VAL A 944 1.52 -96.22 50.48
CA VAL A 944 0.18 -96.41 51.06
C VAL A 944 0.00 -97.86 51.45
N THR A 945 -0.47 -98.11 52.67
CA THR A 945 -0.85 -99.44 53.14
C THR A 945 -2.37 -99.53 53.27
N LYS A 946 -2.97 -100.58 52.71
CA LYS A 946 -4.40 -100.92 52.84
C LYS A 946 -4.58 -102.41 53.13
N LYS A 947 -5.75 -102.80 53.64
CA LYS A 947 -6.12 -104.22 53.81
C LYS A 947 -6.96 -104.70 52.63
N THR A 948 -6.80 -105.96 52.25
CA THR A 948 -7.65 -106.59 51.24
C THR A 948 -9.07 -106.83 51.78
N ASP A 949 -10.06 -106.63 50.91
CA ASP A 949 -11.48 -106.89 51.20
C ASP A 949 -11.83 -108.40 51.16
N ALA A 950 -13.12 -108.73 51.30
CA ALA A 950 -13.62 -110.10 51.24
C ALA A 950 -13.36 -110.80 49.88
N ALA A 951 -13.07 -110.03 48.82
CA ALA A 951 -12.71 -110.52 47.50
C ALA A 951 -11.18 -110.54 47.27
N GLY A 952 -10.38 -110.34 48.32
CA GLY A 952 -8.92 -110.38 48.27
C GLY A 952 -8.29 -109.16 47.59
N LYS A 953 -9.02 -108.05 47.44
CA LYS A 953 -8.55 -106.89 46.68
C LYS A 953 -8.26 -105.69 47.58
N ALA A 954 -7.16 -105.02 47.30
CA ALA A 954 -6.82 -103.72 47.87
C ALA A 954 -6.82 -102.66 46.74
N TYR A 955 -7.58 -101.58 46.93
CA TYR A 955 -7.77 -100.54 45.92
C TYR A 955 -6.97 -99.28 46.27
N PHE A 956 -6.03 -98.92 45.38
CA PHE A 956 -5.17 -97.75 45.51
C PHE A 956 -5.61 -96.70 44.50
N GLU A 957 -6.21 -95.63 44.98
CA GLU A 957 -6.74 -94.56 44.13
C GLU A 957 -5.71 -93.45 43.93
N GLY A 958 -5.85 -92.68 42.85
CA GLY A 958 -4.98 -91.54 42.56
C GLY A 958 -3.54 -91.95 42.24
N VAL A 959 -3.37 -93.14 41.65
CA VAL A 959 -2.06 -93.70 41.29
C VAL A 959 -1.68 -93.24 39.88
N PRO A 960 -0.54 -92.54 39.73
CA PRO A 960 0.06 -92.28 38.42
C PRO A 960 0.43 -93.59 37.71
N LEU A 961 -0.05 -93.78 36.49
CA LEU A 961 0.15 -95.01 35.73
C LEU A 961 1.20 -94.85 34.64
N GLU A 962 1.29 -93.68 34.00
CA GLU A 962 2.25 -93.44 32.93
C GLU A 962 2.90 -92.06 33.02
N LYS A 963 4.19 -92.02 32.72
CA LYS A 963 4.93 -90.77 32.50
C LYS A 963 5.45 -90.78 31.08
N GLU A 964 5.04 -89.80 30.29
CA GLU A 964 5.42 -89.67 28.87
C GLU A 964 5.15 -90.94 28.03
N GLY A 965 4.07 -91.66 28.36
CA GLY A 965 3.66 -92.89 27.68
C GLY A 965 4.35 -94.17 28.15
N ALA A 966 5.27 -94.09 29.12
CA ALA A 966 5.89 -95.26 29.75
C ALA A 966 5.23 -95.59 31.10
N GLY A 967 5.04 -96.89 31.38
CA GLY A 967 4.49 -97.36 32.66
C GLY A 967 5.37 -97.01 33.86
N ILE A 968 4.76 -96.80 35.02
CA ILE A 968 5.44 -96.40 36.26
C ILE A 968 5.56 -97.61 37.20
N SER A 969 6.76 -97.82 37.73
CA SER A 969 7.04 -98.90 38.69
C SER A 969 6.83 -98.44 40.14
N TYR A 970 6.19 -99.27 40.94
CA TYR A 970 5.97 -99.07 42.37
C TYR A 970 6.42 -100.27 43.17
N ASP A 971 6.98 -100.03 44.35
CA ASP A 971 7.26 -101.12 45.29
C ASP A 971 5.95 -101.62 45.91
N VAL A 972 5.80 -102.95 45.94
CA VAL A 972 4.62 -103.63 46.46
C VAL A 972 5.06 -104.64 47.52
N THR A 973 4.50 -104.54 48.71
CA THR A 973 4.74 -105.47 49.81
C THR A 973 3.42 -105.97 50.35
N VAL A 974 3.24 -107.28 50.42
CA VAL A 974 2.06 -107.90 51.03
C VAL A 974 2.46 -108.54 52.35
N LYS A 975 1.74 -108.20 53.42
CA LYS A 975 1.87 -108.80 54.74
C LYS A 975 0.61 -109.56 55.12
N ARG A 976 0.78 -110.74 55.70
CA ARG A 976 -0.30 -111.55 56.25
C ARG A 976 0.06 -111.93 57.68
N GLU A 977 -0.85 -111.65 58.61
CA GLU A 977 -0.66 -111.93 60.04
C GLU A 977 0.68 -111.38 60.61
N GLY A 978 1.15 -110.25 60.08
CA GLY A 978 2.40 -109.60 60.49
C GLY A 978 3.66 -110.03 59.73
N PHE A 979 3.61 -111.08 58.91
CA PHE A 979 4.75 -111.56 58.11
C PHE A 979 4.68 -111.06 56.68
N VAL A 980 5.83 -110.65 56.10
CA VAL A 980 5.94 -110.29 54.68
C VAL A 980 5.91 -111.56 53.85
N VAL A 981 4.88 -111.69 53.01
CA VAL A 981 4.66 -112.85 52.12
C VAL A 981 5.03 -112.55 50.66
N PHE A 982 5.04 -111.27 50.28
CA PHE A 982 5.53 -110.80 49.00
C PHE A 982 6.21 -109.44 49.16
N SER A 983 7.32 -109.22 48.45
CA SER A 983 7.97 -107.92 48.30
C SER A 983 8.65 -107.86 46.95
N GLY A 984 8.26 -106.91 46.11
CA GLY A 984 8.80 -106.73 44.76
C GLY A 984 8.45 -105.36 44.20
N THR A 985 8.79 -105.13 42.94
CA THR A 985 8.48 -103.89 42.22
C THR A 985 7.59 -104.24 41.05
N GLU A 986 6.45 -103.57 40.93
CA GLU A 986 5.47 -103.80 39.87
C GLU A 986 5.23 -102.56 39.03
N THR A 987 5.28 -102.75 37.71
CA THR A 987 5.01 -101.70 36.73
C THR A 987 3.53 -101.68 36.36
N VAL A 988 2.89 -100.54 36.58
CA VAL A 988 1.51 -100.26 36.19
C VAL A 988 1.48 -99.31 34.98
N SER A 989 0.40 -99.38 34.21
CA SER A 989 0.14 -98.51 33.05
C SER A 989 -1.37 -98.40 32.81
N ARG A 990 -1.83 -97.60 31.83
CA ARG A 990 -3.26 -97.56 31.47
C ARG A 990 -3.79 -98.95 31.11
N ALA A 991 -2.94 -99.79 30.52
CA ALA A 991 -3.27 -101.16 30.13
C ALA A 991 -3.14 -102.18 31.28
N ARG A 992 -2.40 -101.86 32.36
CA ARG A 992 -2.14 -102.74 33.50
C ARG A 992 -2.39 -102.02 34.82
N THR A 993 -3.65 -102.01 35.26
CA THR A 993 -4.09 -101.43 36.54
C THR A 993 -4.40 -102.49 37.60
N THR A 994 -4.31 -103.78 37.27
CA THR A 994 -4.49 -104.87 38.22
C THR A 994 -3.19 -105.65 38.37
N ILE A 995 -2.76 -105.83 39.60
CA ILE A 995 -1.60 -106.62 40.01
C ILE A 995 -2.13 -107.80 40.82
N THR A 996 -1.61 -109.00 40.58
CA THR A 996 -2.01 -110.19 41.34
C THR A 996 -0.78 -110.74 42.04
N GLU A 997 -0.82 -110.78 43.37
CA GLU A 997 0.29 -111.27 44.19
C GLU A 997 -0.13 -112.45 45.07
N ILE A 998 0.80 -113.36 45.29
CA ILE A 998 0.56 -114.53 46.15
C ILE A 998 0.80 -114.14 47.60
N GLY A 999 -0.20 -114.35 48.47
CA GLY A 999 -0.17 -113.95 49.88
C GLY A 999 -0.19 -115.12 50.88
N GLU A 1000 0.27 -116.30 50.48
CA GLU A 1000 0.25 -117.51 51.31
C GLU A 1000 1.47 -117.57 52.24
N LEU A 1001 1.24 -117.92 53.52
CA LEU A 1001 2.30 -118.23 54.48
C LEU A 1001 2.55 -119.74 54.36
N PHE A 1002 3.60 -120.08 53.60
CA PHE A 1002 4.01 -121.44 53.22
C PHE A 1002 3.13 -122.11 52.16
#